data_AF-A0A8C0V7H9-F1
#
_entry.id   AF-A0A8C0V7H9-F1
#
_cell.length_a   1.000
_cell.length_b   1.000
_cell.length_c   1.000
_cell.angle_alpha   90.00
_cell.angle_beta   90.00
_cell.angle_gamma   90.00
#
_symmetry.space_group_name_H-M   'P 1'
#
loop_
_entity.id
_entity.type
_entity.pdbx_description
1 polymer ?
#
loop_
_entity_poly.entity_id
_entity_poly.type
_entity_poly.pdbx_seq_one_letter_code
_entity_poly.pdbx_strand_id
1 'polypeptide(L)'
;TGQVTISELCKTYDLPGDFLIQVMKASNLANAELVVTIFFVYLCNIHGFKPTPVSSLITRYGFQEHLLYSLLEELVNAGRLKGTVVGGRQDKAVFVPDIYSRTQNKWVDSFFKQNGYLEFDALYRLGIPDPVGYIKKRYKSAQLLFLRAACVGQEMVDQVEASVEEAISSGSWIDVATLLPSSLSVEDVGILLQQVMRSLNKSSSGLVFSDTIAVSEKFLSSCADLFSDLMQQKAEKEIKNNPVNLITEEDLKQASCLENSYANKKDKKDERRKKATEGSGSVRGGGGGNAREIKIKKTKKKGRKDADSDEESQGTGTGRNKKPEFSFMSQEEIEDVLKTRIHDCPEELITEIAEHLRRPLTKTYQEVVRSVFTSSTSSSGANRRQAMKDLQEEFSNLYNNIRLFEKGAKHFTDDTQTNLAKHLLKTLCTDITNLVFNFLASESMMTIENYSTITSEGRIKILGKLPEDTKGPLTKLHTSLNGKSIEDFLSCLDSAVDICGIMVKKGDKKKERQVLFQHRQALIEQLKVTEDPALVLHLTSVLLFQFSTHCMLHAPGRSVPQIINFLSGKIPEDQHSLIVKYQGLVVKQLTSQTKKTEHGDGDTKDNMEEEEGAESIRKELQEITTSIKDLVFRPRKFSVTEE
;
A
#
# COMPACT_ATOMS: atom_id res chain seq x y z
N THR A 1 -79.23 -20.58 49.35
CA THR A 1 -78.98 -21.86 48.67
C THR A 1 -80.31 -22.59 48.49
N GLY A 2 -80.97 -22.37 47.35
CA GLY A 2 -82.30 -22.93 47.05
C GLY A 2 -82.20 -24.28 46.34
N GLN A 3 -81.68 -25.29 47.03
CA GLN A 3 -81.69 -26.67 46.56
C GLN A 3 -82.62 -27.47 47.47
N VAL A 4 -83.58 -28.17 46.88
CA VAL A 4 -84.47 -29.10 47.59
C VAL A 4 -84.26 -30.47 46.96
N THR A 5 -83.95 -31.46 47.78
CA THR A 5 -83.75 -32.83 47.28
C THR A 5 -85.09 -33.46 46.93
N ILE A 6 -85.12 -34.35 45.93
CA ILE A 6 -86.34 -35.09 45.58
C ILE A 6 -86.88 -35.84 46.82
N SER A 7 -85.98 -36.34 47.67
CA SER A 7 -86.30 -36.94 48.96
C SER A 7 -87.01 -36.01 49.95
N GLU A 8 -86.71 -34.72 49.94
CA GLU A 8 -87.43 -33.71 50.73
C GLU A 8 -88.79 -33.39 50.11
N LEU A 9 -88.86 -33.20 48.79
CA LEU A 9 -90.13 -32.98 48.07
C LEU A 9 -91.10 -34.15 48.22
N CYS A 10 -90.62 -35.39 48.18
CA CYS A 10 -91.42 -36.58 48.47
C CYS A 10 -92.00 -36.56 49.88
N LYS A 11 -91.23 -36.10 50.88
CA LYS A 11 -91.68 -36.02 52.28
C LYS A 11 -92.63 -34.86 52.53
N THR A 12 -92.44 -33.73 51.84
CA THR A 12 -93.26 -32.52 52.05
C THR A 12 -94.61 -32.60 51.34
N TYR A 13 -94.66 -33.25 50.17
CA TYR A 13 -95.86 -33.30 49.33
C TYR A 13 -96.50 -34.69 49.25
N ASP A 14 -95.92 -35.70 49.92
CA ASP A 14 -96.40 -37.10 49.97
C ASP A 14 -96.66 -37.71 48.57
N LEU A 15 -95.75 -37.43 47.64
CA LEU A 15 -95.81 -37.91 46.25
C LEU A 15 -94.74 -38.98 45.98
N PRO A 16 -95.03 -40.01 45.16
CA PRO A 16 -94.03 -40.98 44.76
C PRO A 16 -92.84 -40.34 44.05
N GLY A 17 -91.62 -40.74 44.41
CA GLY A 17 -90.39 -40.20 43.83
C GLY A 17 -90.35 -40.32 42.31
N ASP A 18 -90.87 -41.42 41.75
CA ASP A 18 -90.92 -41.64 40.31
C ASP A 18 -91.83 -40.63 39.58
N PHE A 19 -92.96 -40.25 40.21
CA PHE A 19 -93.88 -39.24 39.67
C PHE A 19 -93.24 -37.85 39.70
N LEU A 20 -92.60 -37.48 40.82
CA LEU A 20 -91.88 -36.22 40.93
C LEU A 20 -90.72 -36.13 39.93
N ILE A 21 -89.97 -37.23 39.72
CA ILE A 21 -88.93 -37.30 38.70
C ILE A 21 -89.52 -37.10 37.30
N GLN A 22 -90.68 -37.71 36.99
CA GLN A 22 -91.32 -37.59 35.68
C GLN A 22 -91.82 -36.17 35.41
N VAL A 23 -92.44 -35.51 36.41
CA VAL A 23 -92.89 -34.12 36.31
C VAL A 23 -91.70 -33.15 36.22
N MET A 24 -90.63 -33.39 37.00
CA MET A 24 -89.41 -32.57 36.93
C MET A 24 -88.68 -32.77 35.60
N LYS A 25 -88.71 -33.96 35.00
CA LYS A 25 -88.19 -34.19 33.64
C LYS A 25 -88.97 -33.39 32.59
N ALA A 26 -90.30 -33.36 32.69
CA ALA A 26 -91.14 -32.53 31.81
C ALA A 26 -90.87 -31.02 32.00
N SER A 27 -90.71 -30.57 33.25
CA SER A 27 -90.34 -29.19 33.60
C SER A 27 -88.93 -28.82 33.12
N ASN A 28 -87.97 -29.73 33.23
CA ASN A 28 -86.63 -29.56 32.67
C ASN A 28 -86.64 -29.46 31.15
N LEU A 29 -87.54 -30.17 30.46
CA LEU A 29 -87.72 -30.04 29.01
C LEU A 29 -88.25 -28.65 28.64
N ALA A 30 -89.22 -28.13 29.40
CA ALA A 30 -89.74 -26.77 29.22
C ALA A 30 -88.68 -25.71 29.53
N ASN A 31 -87.87 -25.91 30.58
CA ASN A 31 -86.71 -25.07 30.89
C ASN A 31 -85.64 -25.15 29.79
N ALA A 32 -85.41 -26.33 29.20
CA ALA A 32 -84.49 -26.50 28.08
C ALA A 32 -84.98 -25.74 26.85
N GLU A 33 -86.28 -25.76 26.54
CA GLU A 33 -86.87 -24.98 25.44
C GLU A 33 -86.83 -23.48 25.70
N LEU A 34 -87.10 -23.04 26.94
CA LEU A 34 -86.96 -21.66 27.36
C LEU A 34 -85.51 -21.19 27.25
N VAL A 35 -84.55 -22.00 27.71
CA VAL A 35 -83.11 -21.72 27.59
C VAL A 35 -82.71 -21.65 26.12
N VAL A 36 -83.10 -22.61 25.26
CA VAL A 36 -82.81 -22.56 23.81
C VAL A 36 -83.38 -21.29 23.18
N THR A 37 -84.62 -20.91 23.53
CA THR A 37 -85.27 -19.72 22.99
C THR A 37 -84.57 -18.43 23.44
N ILE A 38 -84.27 -18.30 24.74
CA ILE A 38 -83.55 -17.14 25.31
C ILE A 38 -82.15 -17.06 24.70
N PHE A 39 -81.44 -18.19 24.59
CA PHE A 39 -80.09 -18.24 24.03
C PHE A 39 -80.10 -17.88 22.54
N PHE A 40 -81.07 -18.36 21.77
CA PHE A 40 -81.22 -18.04 20.35
C PHE A 40 -81.54 -16.56 20.14
N VAL A 41 -82.49 -16.00 20.91
CA VAL A 41 -82.83 -14.56 20.86
C VAL A 41 -81.64 -13.71 21.28
N TYR A 42 -80.90 -14.11 22.33
CA TYR A 42 -79.72 -13.40 22.80
C TYR A 42 -78.57 -13.39 21.77
N LEU A 43 -78.29 -14.54 21.14
CA LEU A 43 -77.29 -14.67 20.08
C LEU A 43 -77.65 -13.86 18.82
N CYS A 44 -78.93 -13.82 18.45
CA CYS A 44 -79.40 -13.14 17.25
C CYS A 44 -79.52 -11.62 17.44
N ASN A 45 -80.01 -11.13 18.60
CA ASN A 45 -80.34 -9.71 18.77
C ASN A 45 -79.23 -8.84 19.37
N ILE A 46 -78.28 -9.42 20.13
CA ILE A 46 -77.36 -8.60 20.94
C ILE A 46 -75.88 -8.80 20.57
N HIS A 47 -75.47 -10.01 20.15
CA HIS A 47 -74.04 -10.33 20.01
C HIS A 47 -73.59 -10.90 18.66
N GLY A 48 -74.47 -11.06 17.67
CA GLY A 48 -74.08 -11.44 16.32
C GLY A 48 -73.27 -12.74 16.25
N PHE A 49 -73.71 -13.78 16.97
CA PHE A 49 -73.03 -15.08 17.08
C PHE A 49 -71.58 -15.04 17.62
N LYS A 50 -71.23 -14.11 18.51
CA LYS A 50 -69.91 -14.08 19.17
C LYS A 50 -69.80 -15.05 20.36
N PRO A 51 -68.57 -15.47 20.75
CA PRO A 51 -68.33 -16.22 21.98
C PRO A 51 -68.91 -15.49 23.18
N THR A 52 -69.72 -16.19 23.97
CA THR A 52 -70.48 -15.60 25.09
C THR A 52 -70.11 -16.28 26.40
N PRO A 53 -69.61 -15.53 27.42
CA PRO A 53 -69.38 -16.09 28.75
C PRO A 53 -70.69 -16.57 29.39
N VAL A 54 -70.71 -17.80 29.88
CA VAL A 54 -71.90 -18.38 30.50
C VAL A 54 -72.27 -17.63 31.79
N SER A 55 -71.28 -17.08 32.51
CA SER A 55 -71.48 -16.20 33.67
C SER A 55 -72.29 -14.94 33.35
N SER A 56 -72.16 -14.39 32.13
CA SER A 56 -72.96 -13.23 31.69
C SER A 56 -74.44 -13.58 31.53
N LEU A 57 -74.75 -14.83 31.14
CA LEU A 57 -76.11 -15.33 31.02
C LEU A 57 -76.72 -15.63 32.39
N ILE A 58 -75.92 -16.19 33.32
CA ILE A 58 -76.31 -16.45 34.70
C ILE A 58 -76.73 -15.14 35.38
N THR A 59 -75.88 -14.12 35.33
CA THR A 59 -76.14 -12.82 35.99
C THR A 59 -77.32 -12.08 35.37
N ARG A 60 -77.50 -12.13 34.04
CA ARG A 60 -78.55 -11.37 33.35
C ARG A 60 -79.94 -11.97 33.52
N TYR A 61 -80.05 -13.30 33.56
CA TYR A 61 -81.34 -14.01 33.56
C TYR A 61 -81.63 -14.73 34.89
N GLY A 62 -80.72 -14.66 35.87
CA GLY A 62 -80.91 -15.25 37.19
C GLY A 62 -80.92 -16.79 37.21
N PHE A 63 -80.30 -17.43 36.21
CA PHE A 63 -80.25 -18.89 36.13
C PHE A 63 -79.43 -19.50 37.27
N GLN A 64 -79.81 -20.70 37.71
CA GLN A 64 -78.96 -21.48 38.62
C GLN A 64 -77.75 -22.04 37.87
N GLU A 65 -76.55 -21.74 38.37
CA GLU A 65 -75.27 -22.06 37.73
C GLU A 65 -75.11 -23.55 37.34
N HIS A 66 -75.33 -24.46 38.30
CA HIS A 66 -75.20 -25.90 38.07
C HIS A 66 -76.20 -26.42 37.02
N LEU A 67 -77.45 -25.94 37.06
CA LEU A 67 -78.50 -26.37 36.14
C LEU A 67 -78.21 -25.89 34.71
N LEU A 68 -77.74 -24.65 34.55
CA LEU A 68 -77.41 -24.09 33.25
C LEU A 68 -76.25 -24.82 32.58
N TYR A 69 -75.16 -25.13 33.30
CA TYR A 69 -74.05 -25.90 32.73
C TYR A 69 -74.48 -27.30 32.28
N SER A 70 -75.29 -27.98 33.10
CA SER A 70 -75.81 -29.33 32.81
C SER A 70 -76.71 -29.31 31.56
N LEU A 71 -77.65 -28.37 31.50
CA LEU A 71 -78.56 -28.20 30.36
C LEU A 71 -77.81 -27.79 29.09
N LEU A 72 -76.80 -26.91 29.19
CA LEU A 72 -76.04 -26.47 28.03
C LEU A 72 -75.21 -27.62 27.43
N GLU A 73 -74.58 -28.45 28.26
CA GLU A 73 -73.92 -29.68 27.82
C GLU A 73 -74.91 -30.65 27.17
N GLU A 74 -76.08 -30.87 27.77
CA GLU A 74 -77.12 -31.74 27.22
C GLU A 74 -77.64 -31.24 25.87
N LEU A 75 -77.88 -29.93 25.73
CA LEU A 75 -78.36 -29.31 24.49
C LEU A 75 -77.33 -29.35 23.36
N VAL A 76 -76.04 -29.23 23.69
CA VAL A 76 -74.93 -29.40 22.74
C VAL A 76 -74.81 -30.86 22.32
N ASN A 77 -74.81 -31.80 23.28
CA ASN A 77 -74.70 -33.24 23.01
C ASN A 77 -75.91 -33.78 22.23
N ALA A 78 -77.11 -33.26 22.49
CA ALA A 78 -78.34 -33.58 21.75
C ALA A 78 -78.40 -32.89 20.37
N GLY A 79 -77.43 -32.03 20.03
CA GLY A 79 -77.36 -31.33 18.74
C GLY A 79 -78.41 -30.24 18.54
N ARG A 80 -79.18 -29.88 19.57
CA ARG A 80 -80.19 -28.79 19.52
C ARG A 80 -79.53 -27.42 19.49
N LEU A 81 -78.34 -27.30 20.07
CA LEU A 81 -77.55 -26.07 20.11
C LEU A 81 -76.19 -26.33 19.45
N LYS A 82 -75.96 -25.71 18.29
CA LYS A 82 -74.73 -25.91 17.49
C LYS A 82 -73.59 -25.02 17.99
N GLY A 83 -72.73 -25.58 18.82
CA GLY A 83 -71.53 -24.91 19.33
C GLY A 83 -70.82 -25.76 20.36
N THR A 84 -69.79 -25.21 20.98
CA THR A 84 -68.99 -25.89 22.01
C THR A 84 -68.85 -25.03 23.26
N VAL A 85 -68.83 -25.65 24.43
CA VAL A 85 -68.57 -24.97 25.71
C VAL A 85 -67.10 -25.17 26.05
N VAL A 86 -66.33 -24.08 26.05
CA VAL A 86 -64.89 -24.07 26.33
C VAL A 86 -64.67 -23.50 27.74
N GLY A 87 -63.83 -24.14 28.56
CA GLY A 87 -63.54 -23.67 29.93
C GLY A 87 -64.14 -24.51 31.07
N GLY A 88 -64.81 -25.63 30.77
CA GLY A 88 -65.36 -26.55 31.78
C GLY A 88 -66.55 -25.98 32.57
N ARG A 89 -66.93 -26.63 33.68
CA ARG A 89 -68.03 -26.22 34.58
C ARG A 89 -67.57 -25.21 35.65
N GLN A 90 -66.89 -24.14 35.22
CA GLN A 90 -66.35 -23.10 36.11
C GLN A 90 -66.72 -21.72 35.58
N ASP A 91 -66.51 -20.69 36.40
CA ASP A 91 -66.81 -19.26 36.12
C ASP A 91 -66.17 -18.70 34.82
N LYS A 92 -65.23 -19.44 34.21
CA LYS A 92 -64.59 -19.12 32.92
C LYS A 92 -65.21 -19.81 31.70
N ALA A 93 -66.35 -20.47 31.86
CA ALA A 93 -67.03 -21.15 30.76
C ALA A 93 -67.52 -20.16 29.70
N VAL A 94 -67.15 -20.39 28.44
CA VAL A 94 -67.58 -19.60 27.29
C VAL A 94 -68.24 -20.53 26.28
N PHE A 95 -69.45 -20.17 25.86
CA PHE A 95 -70.10 -20.83 24.75
C PHE A 95 -69.64 -20.23 23.42
N VAL A 96 -69.12 -21.07 22.53
CA VAL A 96 -68.64 -20.69 21.19
C VAL A 96 -69.58 -21.30 20.14
N PRO A 97 -70.39 -20.49 19.43
CA PRO A 97 -71.27 -20.98 18.36
C PRO A 97 -70.50 -21.61 17.19
N ASP A 98 -71.00 -22.69 16.60
CA ASP A 98 -70.37 -23.36 15.45
C ASP A 98 -70.20 -22.45 14.24
N ILE A 99 -71.17 -21.55 14.00
CA ILE A 99 -71.13 -20.60 12.89
C ILE A 99 -69.98 -19.60 13.04
N TYR A 100 -69.65 -19.23 14.28
CA TYR A 100 -68.51 -18.36 14.59
C TYR A 100 -67.20 -19.05 14.21
N SER A 101 -66.97 -20.26 14.74
CA SER A 101 -65.77 -21.04 14.43
C SER A 101 -65.66 -21.36 12.94
N ARG A 102 -66.77 -21.68 12.26
CA ARG A 102 -66.78 -21.89 10.80
C ARG A 102 -66.42 -20.63 10.03
N THR A 103 -66.89 -19.46 10.47
CA THR A 103 -66.61 -18.18 9.80
C THR A 103 -65.16 -17.76 10.01
N GLN A 104 -64.63 -17.89 11.23
CA GLN A 104 -63.21 -17.70 11.51
C GLN A 104 -62.35 -18.61 10.64
N ASN A 105 -62.64 -19.91 10.64
CA ASN A 105 -61.92 -20.91 9.86
C ASN A 105 -61.94 -20.59 8.36
N LYS A 106 -63.11 -20.25 7.81
CA LYS A 106 -63.26 -19.87 6.39
C LYS A 106 -62.48 -18.61 6.05
N TRP A 107 -62.49 -17.61 6.93
CA TRP A 107 -61.71 -16.40 6.74
C TRP A 107 -60.22 -16.72 6.71
N VAL A 108 -59.72 -17.51 7.67
CA VAL A 108 -58.30 -17.90 7.75
C VAL A 108 -57.88 -18.69 6.51
N ASP A 109 -58.70 -19.65 6.06
CA ASP A 109 -58.42 -20.43 4.84
C ASP A 109 -58.39 -19.54 3.60
N SER A 110 -59.37 -18.63 3.48
CA SER A 110 -59.48 -17.74 2.31
C SER A 110 -58.33 -16.74 2.27
N PHE A 111 -57.99 -16.15 3.41
CA PHE A 111 -56.88 -15.21 3.53
C PHE A 111 -55.55 -15.88 3.21
N PHE A 112 -55.28 -17.05 3.81
CA PHE A 112 -54.03 -17.77 3.56
C PHE A 112 -53.91 -18.21 2.11
N LYS A 113 -55.00 -18.71 1.51
CA LYS A 113 -55.01 -19.12 0.09
C LYS A 113 -54.81 -17.94 -0.87
N GLN A 114 -55.29 -16.74 -0.52
CA GLN A 114 -55.17 -15.57 -1.37
C GLN A 114 -53.81 -14.88 -1.24
N ASN A 115 -53.29 -14.78 -0.02
CA ASN A 115 -52.13 -13.95 0.29
C ASN A 115 -50.84 -14.75 0.55
N GLY A 116 -50.93 -16.04 0.87
CA GLY A 116 -49.77 -16.89 1.15
C GLY A 116 -49.12 -16.68 2.53
N TYR A 117 -49.67 -15.82 3.38
CA TYR A 117 -49.20 -15.57 4.75
C TYR A 117 -50.35 -15.37 5.74
N LEU A 118 -50.07 -15.41 7.04
CA LEU A 118 -51.02 -15.10 8.13
C LEU A 118 -50.33 -14.31 9.24
N GLU A 119 -50.90 -13.15 9.57
CA GLU A 119 -50.47 -12.34 10.72
C GLU A 119 -51.04 -12.91 12.03
N PHE A 120 -50.21 -12.98 13.07
CA PHE A 120 -50.68 -13.41 14.39
C PHE A 120 -51.65 -12.39 15.01
N ASP A 121 -51.44 -11.09 14.76
CA ASP A 121 -52.36 -10.04 15.20
C ASP A 121 -53.76 -10.17 14.58
N ALA A 122 -53.85 -10.49 13.28
CA ALA A 122 -55.13 -10.74 12.64
C ALA A 122 -55.87 -11.94 13.28
N LEU A 123 -55.13 -12.98 13.69
CA LEU A 123 -55.70 -14.14 14.39
C LEU A 123 -56.15 -13.79 15.82
N TYR A 124 -55.40 -12.96 16.55
CA TYR A 124 -55.82 -12.44 17.84
C TYR A 124 -57.10 -11.59 17.72
N ARG A 125 -57.18 -10.71 16.72
CA ARG A 125 -58.39 -9.90 16.44
C ARG A 125 -59.60 -10.74 16.07
N LEU A 126 -59.39 -11.90 15.45
CA LEU A 126 -60.46 -12.86 15.18
C LEU A 126 -60.91 -13.61 16.43
N GLY A 127 -60.20 -13.52 17.56
CA GLY A 127 -60.54 -14.22 18.79
C GLY A 127 -59.91 -15.61 18.91
N ILE A 128 -58.76 -15.82 18.27
CA ILE A 128 -57.94 -17.03 18.43
C ILE A 128 -56.80 -16.71 19.41
N PRO A 129 -56.82 -17.26 20.64
CA PRO A 129 -55.87 -16.89 21.69
C PRO A 129 -54.48 -17.55 21.53
N ASP A 130 -54.37 -18.64 20.78
CA ASP A 130 -53.11 -19.29 20.44
C ASP A 130 -53.00 -19.46 18.91
N PRO A 131 -52.48 -18.45 18.19
CA PRO A 131 -52.33 -18.48 16.74
C PRO A 131 -51.44 -19.62 16.26
N VAL A 132 -50.30 -19.85 16.92
CA VAL A 132 -49.29 -20.82 16.47
C VAL A 132 -49.81 -22.25 16.62
N GLY A 133 -50.40 -22.59 17.77
CA GLY A 133 -51.01 -23.89 17.98
C GLY A 133 -52.22 -24.13 17.06
N TYR A 134 -53.04 -23.09 16.84
CA TYR A 134 -54.16 -23.15 15.92
C TYR A 134 -53.71 -23.46 14.48
N ILE A 135 -52.72 -22.73 13.95
CA ILE A 135 -52.17 -22.94 12.61
C ILE A 135 -51.58 -24.35 12.48
N LYS A 136 -50.75 -24.79 13.44
CA LYS A 136 -50.15 -26.14 13.41
C LYS A 136 -51.18 -27.26 13.44
N LYS A 137 -52.29 -27.09 14.17
CA LYS A 137 -53.38 -28.07 14.21
C LYS A 137 -54.18 -28.09 12.92
N ARG A 138 -54.35 -26.94 12.28
CA ARG A 138 -55.15 -26.76 11.06
C ARG A 138 -54.41 -27.21 9.80
N TYR A 139 -53.16 -26.80 9.64
CA TYR A 139 -52.34 -27.03 8.44
C TYR A 139 -51.23 -28.06 8.68
N LYS A 140 -51.59 -29.25 9.18
CA LYS A 140 -50.62 -30.30 9.56
C LYS A 140 -49.73 -30.78 8.41
N SER A 141 -50.21 -30.67 7.16
CA SER A 141 -49.52 -31.12 5.96
C SER A 141 -48.81 -30.01 5.20
N ALA A 142 -49.01 -28.74 5.56
CA ALA A 142 -48.38 -27.61 4.87
C ALA A 142 -47.03 -27.30 5.53
N GLN A 143 -46.00 -27.06 4.71
CA GLN A 143 -44.75 -26.48 5.19
C GLN A 143 -44.95 -24.99 5.35
N LEU A 144 -44.94 -24.53 6.61
CA LEU A 144 -45.13 -23.13 6.99
C LEU A 144 -43.92 -22.68 7.79
N LEU A 145 -43.37 -21.52 7.42
CA LEU A 145 -42.33 -20.86 8.20
C LEU A 145 -42.98 -19.95 9.23
N PHE A 146 -42.71 -20.21 10.51
CA PHE A 146 -43.18 -19.36 11.60
C PHE A 146 -42.14 -18.28 11.88
N LEU A 147 -42.53 -17.03 11.64
CA LEU A 147 -41.75 -15.84 11.97
C LEU A 147 -42.19 -15.32 13.36
N ARG A 148 -41.79 -14.10 13.73
CA ARG A 148 -42.10 -13.52 15.03
C ARG A 148 -43.52 -12.96 15.08
N ALA A 149 -43.95 -12.22 14.05
CA ALA A 149 -45.29 -11.61 14.01
C ALA A 149 -46.26 -12.29 13.03
N ALA A 150 -45.77 -13.17 12.15
CA ALA A 150 -46.57 -13.83 11.13
C ALA A 150 -46.07 -15.25 10.83
N CYS A 151 -46.84 -16.02 10.06
CA CYS A 151 -46.35 -17.21 9.38
C CYS A 151 -46.49 -17.08 7.87
N VAL A 152 -45.53 -17.64 7.14
CA VAL A 152 -45.42 -17.55 5.68
C VAL A 152 -45.49 -18.95 5.08
N GLY A 153 -46.20 -19.09 3.97
CA GLY A 153 -46.30 -20.33 3.20
C GLY A 153 -45.08 -20.58 2.33
N GLN A 154 -44.86 -21.84 1.95
CA GLN A 154 -43.70 -22.24 1.16
C GLN A 154 -43.56 -21.49 -0.17
N GLU A 155 -44.67 -21.18 -0.86
CA GLU A 155 -44.64 -20.46 -2.15
C GLU A 155 -43.93 -19.10 -2.07
N MET A 156 -44.11 -18.38 -0.96
CA MET A 156 -43.46 -17.09 -0.74
C MET A 156 -41.99 -17.26 -0.36
N VAL A 157 -41.64 -18.35 0.34
CA VAL A 157 -40.24 -18.72 0.60
C VAL A 157 -39.53 -19.02 -0.72
N ASP A 158 -40.15 -19.83 -1.58
CA ASP A 158 -39.60 -20.22 -2.89
C ASP A 158 -39.43 -19.00 -3.81
N GLN A 159 -40.37 -18.04 -3.76
CA GLN A 159 -40.27 -16.79 -4.53
C GLN A 159 -39.08 -15.93 -4.09
N VAL A 160 -38.87 -15.79 -2.77
CA VAL A 160 -37.71 -15.08 -2.23
C VAL A 160 -36.43 -15.82 -2.57
N GLU A 161 -36.41 -17.15 -2.45
CA GLU A 161 -35.27 -17.99 -2.81
C GLU A 161 -34.87 -17.81 -4.28
N ALA A 162 -35.83 -17.87 -5.20
CA ALA A 162 -35.58 -17.65 -6.63
C ALA A 162 -35.04 -16.25 -6.94
N SER A 163 -35.58 -15.22 -6.27
CA SER A 163 -35.15 -13.83 -6.49
C SER A 163 -33.75 -13.57 -5.93
N VAL A 164 -33.42 -14.15 -4.78
CA VAL A 164 -32.07 -14.08 -4.19
C VAL A 164 -31.07 -14.87 -5.06
N GLU A 165 -31.44 -16.05 -5.55
CA GLU A 165 -30.59 -16.83 -6.45
C GLU A 165 -30.30 -16.09 -7.76
N GLU A 166 -31.32 -15.43 -8.35
CA GLU A 166 -31.15 -14.59 -9.54
C GLU A 166 -30.20 -13.42 -9.27
N ALA A 167 -30.35 -12.72 -8.13
CA ALA A 167 -29.47 -11.63 -7.74
C ALA A 167 -28.02 -12.09 -7.57
N ILE A 168 -27.80 -13.23 -6.91
CA ILE A 168 -26.46 -13.80 -6.74
C ILE A 168 -25.85 -14.20 -8.09
N SER A 169 -26.64 -14.85 -8.95
CA SER A 169 -26.21 -15.33 -10.27
C SER A 169 -25.81 -14.18 -11.20
N SER A 170 -26.67 -13.14 -11.27
CA SER A 170 -26.49 -11.93 -12.08
C SER A 170 -25.40 -10.99 -11.54
N GLY A 171 -24.97 -11.16 -10.29
CA GLY A 171 -23.98 -10.27 -9.68
C GLY A 171 -24.57 -8.93 -9.26
N SER A 172 -25.81 -8.93 -8.78
CA SER A 172 -26.54 -7.76 -8.32
C SER A 172 -26.89 -7.85 -6.83
N TRP A 173 -27.70 -6.90 -6.34
CA TRP A 173 -28.26 -6.88 -5.00
C TRP A 173 -29.79 -6.83 -5.08
N ILE A 174 -30.46 -7.31 -4.04
CA ILE A 174 -31.91 -7.27 -3.94
C ILE A 174 -32.35 -6.99 -2.52
N ASP A 175 -33.27 -6.04 -2.35
CA ASP A 175 -33.96 -5.82 -1.08
C ASP A 175 -35.22 -6.69 -1.02
N VAL A 176 -35.19 -7.69 -0.15
CA VAL A 176 -36.26 -8.69 -0.01
C VAL A 176 -37.52 -8.07 0.57
N ALA A 177 -37.41 -6.97 1.31
CA ALA A 177 -38.58 -6.26 1.83
C ALA A 177 -39.52 -5.77 0.71
N THR A 178 -38.98 -5.48 -0.48
CA THR A 178 -39.78 -5.02 -1.64
C THR A 178 -40.66 -6.10 -2.26
N LEU A 179 -40.31 -7.37 -2.07
CA LEU A 179 -41.05 -8.53 -2.57
C LEU A 179 -42.14 -8.99 -1.60
N LEU A 180 -42.09 -8.51 -0.35
CA LEU A 180 -42.89 -9.00 0.74
C LEU A 180 -44.00 -8.01 1.13
N PRO A 181 -45.10 -8.51 1.73
CA PRO A 181 -46.13 -7.66 2.27
C PRO A 181 -45.59 -6.70 3.34
N SER A 182 -46.00 -5.44 3.29
CA SER A 182 -45.61 -4.40 4.26
C SER A 182 -46.07 -4.67 5.70
N SER A 183 -46.88 -5.70 5.91
CA SER A 183 -47.30 -6.18 7.23
C SER A 183 -46.21 -6.97 7.97
N LEU A 184 -45.18 -7.46 7.25
CA LEU A 184 -44.03 -8.14 7.86
C LEU A 184 -43.05 -7.12 8.41
N SER A 185 -42.56 -7.37 9.63
CA SER A 185 -41.53 -6.51 10.22
C SER A 185 -40.16 -6.78 9.62
N VAL A 186 -39.24 -5.83 9.71
CA VAL A 186 -37.84 -5.98 9.26
C VAL A 186 -37.19 -7.24 9.86
N GLU A 187 -37.49 -7.54 11.12
CA GLU A 187 -37.00 -8.75 11.79
C GLU A 187 -37.59 -10.04 11.20
N ASP A 188 -38.87 -10.02 10.79
CA ASP A 188 -39.49 -11.17 10.12
C ASP A 188 -38.88 -11.40 8.74
N VAL A 189 -38.60 -10.31 7.99
CA VAL A 189 -37.88 -10.36 6.71
C VAL A 189 -36.48 -10.94 6.90
N GLY A 190 -35.75 -10.50 7.93
CA GLY A 190 -34.41 -11.03 8.22
C GLY A 190 -34.41 -12.51 8.59
N ILE A 191 -35.39 -12.99 9.36
CA ILE A 191 -35.53 -14.43 9.66
C ILE A 191 -35.80 -15.24 8.37
N LEU A 192 -36.67 -14.73 7.50
CA LEU A 192 -36.97 -15.36 6.21
C LEU A 192 -35.72 -15.41 5.33
N LEU A 193 -35.01 -14.29 5.21
CA LEU A 193 -33.80 -14.18 4.39
C LEU A 193 -32.69 -15.10 4.91
N GLN A 194 -32.46 -15.17 6.22
CA GLN A 194 -31.50 -16.10 6.81
C GLN A 194 -31.85 -17.56 6.52
N GLN A 195 -33.13 -17.92 6.53
CA GLN A 195 -33.57 -19.27 6.22
C GLN A 195 -33.32 -19.62 4.75
N VAL A 196 -33.63 -18.69 3.83
CA VAL A 196 -33.35 -18.80 2.40
C VAL A 196 -31.85 -18.92 2.14
N MET A 197 -31.04 -18.05 2.76
CA MET A 197 -29.58 -18.11 2.66
C MET A 197 -29.01 -19.43 3.18
N ARG A 198 -29.55 -20.02 4.25
CA ARG A 198 -29.13 -21.35 4.73
C ARG A 198 -29.45 -22.48 3.74
N SER A 199 -30.54 -22.37 2.97
CA SER A 199 -30.87 -23.29 1.88
C SER A 199 -29.81 -23.19 0.77
N LEU A 200 -29.52 -21.95 0.36
CA LEU A 200 -28.63 -21.57 -0.73
C LEU A 200 -27.13 -21.73 -0.44
N ASN A 201 -26.69 -21.67 0.83
CA ASN A 201 -25.28 -21.78 1.25
C ASN A 201 -24.61 -23.11 0.90
N LYS A 202 -25.34 -24.08 0.34
CA LYS A 202 -24.75 -25.29 -0.26
C LYS A 202 -24.21 -25.05 -1.67
N SER A 203 -24.50 -23.91 -2.30
CA SER A 203 -24.26 -23.64 -3.72
C SER A 203 -23.88 -22.20 -4.10
N SER A 204 -24.04 -21.19 -3.22
CA SER A 204 -23.89 -19.78 -3.62
C SER A 204 -23.19 -18.87 -2.59
N SER A 205 -22.43 -17.87 -3.07
CA SER A 205 -21.73 -16.85 -2.26
C SER A 205 -22.46 -15.50 -2.23
N GLY A 206 -23.57 -15.45 -1.51
CA GLY A 206 -24.26 -14.20 -1.18
C GLY A 206 -23.95 -13.75 0.25
N LEU A 207 -23.98 -12.44 0.48
CA LEU A 207 -23.86 -11.81 1.80
C LEU A 207 -25.15 -11.04 2.11
N VAL A 208 -25.50 -10.96 3.38
CA VAL A 208 -26.69 -10.23 3.86
C VAL A 208 -26.26 -8.93 4.52
N PHE A 209 -26.90 -7.83 4.14
CA PHE A 209 -26.69 -6.48 4.65
C PHE A 209 -28.02 -5.91 5.18
N SER A 210 -27.94 -5.08 6.22
CA SER A 210 -29.09 -4.43 6.89
C SER A 210 -30.28 -5.37 7.22
N ASP A 211 -30.00 -6.66 7.44
CA ASP A 211 -30.96 -7.76 7.66
C ASP A 211 -31.99 -8.04 6.54
N THR A 212 -32.23 -7.14 5.58
CA THR A 212 -33.23 -7.32 4.51
C THR A 212 -32.64 -7.46 3.11
N ILE A 213 -31.37 -7.10 2.92
CA ILE A 213 -30.75 -6.99 1.60
C ILE A 213 -29.79 -8.15 1.38
N ALA A 214 -29.94 -8.84 0.25
CA ALA A 214 -28.98 -9.83 -0.22
C ALA A 214 -28.09 -9.23 -1.31
N VAL A 215 -26.78 -9.40 -1.18
CA VAL A 215 -25.77 -8.88 -2.11
C VAL A 215 -24.88 -10.02 -2.60
N SER A 216 -24.66 -10.10 -3.91
CA SER A 216 -23.73 -11.05 -4.51
C SER A 216 -22.26 -10.72 -4.20
N GLU A 217 -21.41 -11.72 -3.94
CA GLU A 217 -19.96 -11.51 -3.84
C GLU A 217 -19.36 -10.92 -5.14
N LYS A 218 -19.92 -11.26 -6.32
CA LYS A 218 -19.51 -10.68 -7.61
C LYS A 218 -19.79 -9.18 -7.69
N PHE A 219 -20.86 -8.73 -7.03
CA PHE A 219 -21.18 -7.31 -6.94
C PHE A 219 -20.14 -6.59 -6.08
N LEU A 220 -19.78 -7.17 -4.93
CA LEU A 220 -18.75 -6.62 -4.05
C LEU A 220 -17.37 -6.58 -4.71
N SER A 221 -16.99 -7.61 -5.47
CA SER A 221 -15.74 -7.60 -6.23
C SER A 221 -15.74 -6.50 -7.29
N SER A 222 -16.86 -6.33 -8.01
CA SER A 222 -17.01 -5.24 -8.99
C SER A 222 -16.91 -3.86 -8.34
N CYS A 223 -17.44 -3.69 -7.13
CA CYS A 223 -17.28 -2.47 -6.34
C CYS A 223 -15.82 -2.25 -5.93
N ALA A 224 -15.11 -3.31 -5.54
CA ALA A 224 -13.69 -3.24 -5.18
C ALA A 224 -12.80 -2.88 -6.39
N ASP A 225 -13.13 -3.40 -7.58
CA ASP A 225 -12.39 -3.17 -8.81
C ASP A 225 -12.39 -1.69 -9.24
N LEU A 226 -13.40 -0.91 -8.86
CA LEU A 226 -13.46 0.55 -9.09
C LEU A 226 -12.26 1.28 -8.48
N PHE A 227 -11.65 0.72 -7.43
CA PHE A 227 -10.53 1.32 -6.74
C PHE A 227 -9.17 0.84 -7.28
N SER A 228 -9.11 -0.16 -8.16
CA SER A 228 -7.85 -0.73 -8.66
C SER A 228 -6.96 0.30 -9.37
N ASP A 229 -7.53 1.10 -10.28
CA ASP A 229 -6.81 2.16 -10.99
C ASP A 229 -6.39 3.30 -10.05
N LEU A 230 -7.26 3.66 -9.11
CA LEU A 230 -6.95 4.67 -8.08
C LEU A 230 -5.81 4.21 -7.17
N MET A 231 -5.79 2.92 -6.80
CA MET A 231 -4.70 2.30 -6.03
C MET A 231 -3.38 2.39 -6.77
N GLN A 232 -3.35 2.05 -8.06
CA GLN A 232 -2.12 2.12 -8.87
C GLN A 232 -1.59 3.55 -8.96
N GLN A 233 -2.44 4.52 -9.30
CA GLN A 233 -2.03 5.91 -9.41
C GLN A 233 -1.52 6.49 -8.09
N LYS A 234 -2.19 6.14 -6.97
CA LYS A 234 -1.77 6.59 -5.64
C LYS A 234 -0.44 5.94 -5.24
N ALA A 235 -0.26 4.64 -5.49
CA ALA A 235 0.98 3.93 -5.22
C ALA A 235 2.17 4.51 -6.02
N GLU A 236 1.99 4.83 -7.30
CA GLU A 236 3.04 5.45 -8.13
C GLU A 236 3.44 6.85 -7.65
N LYS A 237 2.45 7.67 -7.24
CA LYS A 237 2.70 9.02 -6.70
C LYS A 237 3.42 8.97 -5.35
N GLU A 238 3.03 8.05 -4.48
CA GLU A 238 3.64 7.86 -3.16
C GLU A 238 5.11 7.40 -3.28
N ILE A 239 5.42 6.49 -4.21
CA ILE A 239 6.81 6.04 -4.46
C ILE A 239 7.69 7.19 -4.97
N LYS A 240 7.15 8.08 -5.82
CA LYS A 240 7.89 9.24 -6.34
C LYS A 240 8.17 10.30 -5.26
N ASN A 241 7.24 10.47 -4.31
CA ASN A 241 7.32 11.53 -3.32
C ASN A 241 7.97 11.11 -2.00
N ASN A 242 7.87 9.83 -1.59
CA ASN A 242 8.38 9.37 -0.29
C ASN A 242 8.70 7.86 -0.24
N PRO A 243 9.86 7.42 -0.79
CA PRO A 243 10.24 6.00 -0.79
C PRO A 243 10.66 5.48 0.60
N VAL A 244 10.90 6.35 1.59
CA VAL A 244 11.51 5.98 2.88
C VAL A 244 10.48 5.45 3.88
N ASN A 245 9.21 5.85 3.78
CA ASN A 245 8.19 5.51 4.78
C ASN A 245 7.43 4.20 4.51
N LEU A 246 7.62 3.56 3.36
CA LEU A 246 6.79 2.44 2.90
C LEU A 246 7.49 1.07 2.95
N ILE A 247 8.79 1.05 3.25
CA ILE A 247 9.62 -0.15 3.13
C ILE A 247 9.98 -0.65 4.54
N THR A 248 9.58 -1.87 4.87
CA THR A 248 10.08 -2.52 6.09
C THR A 248 11.49 -3.07 5.86
N GLU A 249 12.32 -3.16 6.89
CA GLU A 249 13.66 -3.79 6.79
C GLU A 249 13.64 -5.20 6.15
N GLU A 250 12.51 -5.90 6.20
CA GLU A 250 12.31 -7.22 5.60
C GLU A 250 12.17 -7.16 4.07
N ASP A 251 11.54 -6.11 3.53
CA ASP A 251 11.37 -5.91 2.09
C ASP A 251 12.70 -5.54 1.40
N LEU A 252 13.57 -4.78 2.08
CA LEU A 252 14.95 -4.49 1.64
C LEU A 252 15.83 -5.75 1.65
N LYS A 253 15.64 -6.63 2.62
CA LYS A 253 16.35 -7.93 2.71
C LYS A 253 15.90 -8.91 1.63
N GLN A 254 14.62 -8.94 1.28
CA GLN A 254 14.13 -9.80 0.20
C GLN A 254 14.60 -9.32 -1.19
N ALA A 255 14.60 -8.01 -1.44
CA ALA A 255 15.14 -7.43 -2.67
C ALA A 255 16.64 -7.73 -2.85
N SER A 256 17.44 -7.62 -1.78
CA SER A 256 18.89 -7.90 -1.81
C SER A 256 19.23 -9.41 -1.89
N CYS A 257 18.42 -10.29 -1.28
CA CYS A 257 18.59 -11.75 -1.43
C CYS A 257 18.33 -12.26 -2.85
N LEU A 258 17.41 -11.62 -3.58
CA LEU A 258 17.15 -11.93 -4.99
C LEU A 258 18.31 -11.48 -5.90
N GLU A 259 18.93 -10.32 -5.67
CA GLU A 259 20.10 -9.86 -6.43
C GLU A 259 21.33 -10.77 -6.28
N ASN A 260 21.65 -11.21 -5.05
CA ASN A 260 22.82 -12.06 -4.77
C ASN A 260 22.74 -13.47 -5.39
N SER A 261 21.53 -13.95 -5.69
CA SER A 261 21.29 -15.25 -6.30
C SER A 261 21.53 -15.25 -7.82
N TYR A 262 21.40 -14.11 -8.49
CA TYR A 262 21.61 -13.95 -9.93
C TYR A 262 23.05 -13.54 -10.31
N ALA A 263 23.78 -12.82 -9.45
CA ALA A 263 25.18 -12.47 -9.69
C ALA A 263 26.09 -13.72 -9.73
N ASN A 264 25.91 -14.65 -8.77
CA ASN A 264 26.77 -15.83 -8.62
C ASN A 264 26.66 -16.88 -9.74
N LYS A 265 25.64 -16.83 -10.60
CA LYS A 265 25.45 -17.81 -11.68
C LYS A 265 26.04 -17.40 -13.03
N LYS A 266 26.34 -16.11 -13.26
CA LYS A 266 26.82 -15.65 -14.58
C LYS A 266 28.35 -15.57 -14.68
N ASP A 267 29.05 -15.29 -13.58
CA ASP A 267 30.52 -15.18 -13.58
C ASP A 267 31.25 -16.51 -13.85
N LYS A 268 30.61 -17.64 -13.56
CA LYS A 268 31.22 -18.97 -13.77
C LYS A 268 31.26 -19.41 -15.24
N LYS A 269 30.53 -18.73 -16.14
CA LYS A 269 30.43 -19.10 -17.57
C LYS A 269 31.38 -18.30 -18.48
N ASP A 270 31.72 -17.06 -18.12
CA ASP A 270 32.64 -16.21 -18.91
C ASP A 270 34.12 -16.41 -18.55
N GLU A 271 34.45 -16.83 -17.33
CA GLU A 271 35.84 -17.13 -16.95
C GLU A 271 36.39 -18.36 -17.69
N ARG A 272 35.52 -19.27 -18.15
CA ARG A 272 35.90 -20.49 -18.88
C ARG A 272 36.21 -20.25 -20.36
N ARG A 273 35.83 -19.09 -20.93
CA ARG A 273 36.10 -18.75 -22.34
C ARG A 273 37.37 -17.93 -22.56
N LYS A 274 38.02 -17.42 -21.50
CA LYS A 274 39.30 -16.68 -21.60
C LYS A 274 40.56 -17.51 -21.27
N LYS A 275 40.43 -18.78 -20.87
CA LYS A 275 41.56 -19.68 -20.56
C LYS A 275 41.86 -20.75 -21.64
N ALA A 276 41.31 -20.61 -22.84
CA ALA A 276 41.48 -21.59 -23.93
C ALA A 276 42.33 -21.11 -25.12
N THR A 277 43.10 -20.02 -24.97
CA THR A 277 43.89 -19.44 -26.08
C THR A 277 45.35 -19.16 -25.74
N GLU A 278 45.93 -19.83 -24.76
CA GLU A 278 47.39 -19.82 -24.55
C GLU A 278 47.86 -21.24 -24.25
N GLY A 279 48.25 -21.94 -25.31
CA GLY A 279 48.96 -23.20 -25.23
C GLY A 279 50.46 -22.96 -25.22
N SER A 280 51.15 -23.66 -24.31
CA SER A 280 52.54 -24.20 -24.34
C SER A 280 53.06 -24.14 -22.89
N GLY A 281 53.57 -25.18 -22.22
CA GLY A 281 53.94 -26.54 -22.56
C GLY A 281 54.80 -27.08 -21.40
N SER A 282 54.81 -28.40 -21.16
CA SER A 282 55.87 -29.16 -20.44
C SER A 282 56.04 -28.89 -18.92
N VAL A 283 56.27 -29.83 -17.97
CA VAL A 283 56.46 -31.29 -17.88
C VAL A 283 56.33 -31.66 -16.37
N ARG A 284 55.77 -32.85 -16.12
CA ARG A 284 55.92 -33.83 -14.99
C ARG A 284 56.32 -33.41 -13.55
N GLY A 285 55.62 -34.07 -12.61
CA GLY A 285 56.11 -34.51 -11.28
C GLY A 285 55.08 -34.19 -10.19
N GLY A 286 54.50 -35.08 -9.40
CA GLY A 286 54.88 -36.43 -8.98
C GLY A 286 55.07 -36.44 -7.45
N GLY A 287 54.15 -37.08 -6.71
CA GLY A 287 54.25 -37.36 -5.25
C GLY A 287 53.67 -36.23 -4.37
N GLY A 288 52.94 -36.45 -3.28
CA GLY A 288 52.62 -37.65 -2.51
C GLY A 288 52.53 -37.24 -1.03
N GLY A 289 51.53 -37.74 -0.29
CA GLY A 289 51.64 -37.89 1.17
C GLY A 289 50.65 -37.12 2.07
N ASN A 290 49.82 -37.92 2.76
CA ASN A 290 49.18 -37.75 4.08
C ASN A 290 47.96 -36.81 4.18
N ALA A 291 46.71 -37.27 4.36
CA ALA A 291 46.09 -38.15 5.38
C ALA A 291 45.88 -37.47 6.75
N ARG A 292 44.64 -37.61 7.26
CA ARG A 292 43.98 -37.04 8.48
C ARG A 292 43.15 -35.78 8.14
N GLU A 293 41.83 -35.68 8.33
CA GLU A 293 40.97 -36.12 9.42
C GLU A 293 39.47 -36.20 9.03
N ILE A 294 38.81 -37.26 9.55
CA ILE A 294 37.48 -37.32 10.19
C ILE A 294 36.22 -36.99 9.36
N LYS A 295 35.50 -38.09 9.04
CA LYS A 295 34.05 -38.12 8.81
C LYS A 295 33.29 -37.91 10.12
N ILE A 296 32.32 -36.99 10.13
CA ILE A 296 31.16 -37.04 11.05
C ILE A 296 29.87 -37.06 10.23
N LYS A 297 28.96 -37.91 10.70
CA LYS A 297 27.75 -38.45 10.05
C LYS A 297 26.51 -37.67 10.53
N LYS A 298 25.52 -37.56 9.62
CA LYS A 298 24.06 -37.32 9.84
C LYS A 298 23.71 -35.87 10.25
N THR A 299 22.61 -35.27 9.79
CA THR A 299 21.23 -35.78 9.76
C THR A 299 20.37 -35.13 8.67
N LYS A 300 19.43 -35.95 8.18
CA LYS A 300 18.35 -35.67 7.24
C LYS A 300 17.18 -35.02 8.01
N LYS A 301 16.77 -33.79 7.66
CA LYS A 301 15.44 -33.21 8.01
C LYS A 301 14.76 -32.88 6.69
N LYS A 302 13.90 -33.77 6.17
CA LYS A 302 12.45 -33.88 6.42
C LYS A 302 11.74 -32.57 6.04
N GLY A 303 11.00 -32.64 4.93
CA GLY A 303 10.34 -31.53 4.26
C GLY A 303 9.31 -30.85 5.14
N ARG A 304 9.07 -29.58 4.81
CA ARG A 304 7.98 -28.79 5.35
C ARG A 304 6.96 -28.61 4.24
N LYS A 305 5.78 -29.14 4.53
CA LYS A 305 4.56 -29.15 3.73
C LYS A 305 3.88 -27.81 3.97
N ASP A 306 3.41 -27.19 2.90
CA ASP A 306 2.43 -26.11 2.93
C ASP A 306 1.18 -26.57 3.68
N ALA A 307 0.73 -25.76 4.63
CA ALA A 307 -0.59 -25.87 5.23
C ALA A 307 -0.95 -24.52 5.87
N ASP A 308 -1.76 -23.82 5.10
CA ASP A 308 -2.72 -22.79 5.48
C ASP A 308 -3.60 -23.30 6.64
N SER A 309 -3.68 -22.56 7.74
CA SER A 309 -4.74 -22.72 8.75
C SER A 309 -4.74 -21.53 9.71
N ASP A 310 -5.83 -20.77 9.61
CA ASP A 310 -6.28 -19.71 10.48
C ASP A 310 -6.88 -20.32 11.77
N GLU A 311 -6.42 -19.89 12.94
CA GLU A 311 -7.21 -19.92 14.18
C GLU A 311 -6.66 -18.88 15.17
N GLU A 312 -7.56 -18.03 15.65
CA GLU A 312 -7.33 -17.04 16.69
C GLU A 312 -6.94 -17.68 18.03
N SER A 313 -6.04 -17.03 18.77
CA SER A 313 -6.04 -17.15 20.23
C SER A 313 -5.50 -15.87 20.88
N GLN A 314 -6.35 -15.23 21.68
CA GLN A 314 -5.99 -14.15 22.58
C GLN A 314 -5.06 -14.65 23.69
N GLY A 315 -4.04 -13.85 24.06
CA GLY A 315 -3.22 -14.12 25.24
C GLY A 315 -1.94 -13.29 25.35
N THR A 316 -2.08 -12.05 25.84
CA THR A 316 -1.12 -11.27 26.65
C THR A 316 0.39 -11.39 26.40
N GLY A 317 1.02 -10.31 25.91
CA GLY A 317 2.47 -10.15 25.93
C GLY A 317 2.98 -8.86 25.29
N THR A 318 3.26 -7.86 26.14
CA THR A 318 4.34 -6.85 26.01
C THR A 318 4.50 -6.07 24.69
N GLY A 319 4.27 -4.75 24.79
CA GLY A 319 4.73 -3.67 23.92
C GLY A 319 5.69 -4.03 22.78
N ARG A 320 5.13 -4.15 21.58
CA ARG A 320 5.83 -3.91 20.32
C ARG A 320 5.04 -2.87 19.55
N ASN A 321 5.72 -1.79 19.18
CA ASN A 321 5.24 -0.70 18.35
C ASN A 321 4.23 -1.19 17.29
N LYS A 322 2.95 -0.86 17.46
CA LYS A 322 1.98 -0.89 16.37
C LYS A 322 2.51 0.06 15.30
N LYS A 323 3.07 -0.50 14.23
CA LYS A 323 3.32 0.27 13.00
C LYS A 323 1.97 0.85 12.55
N PRO A 324 1.89 2.13 12.15
CA PRO A 324 0.66 2.69 11.64
C PRO A 324 0.25 1.90 10.40
N GLU A 325 -0.91 1.25 10.46
CA GLU A 325 -1.52 0.59 9.32
C GLU A 325 -1.89 1.70 8.33
N PHE A 326 -1.20 1.74 7.19
CA PHE A 326 -1.38 2.82 6.21
C PHE A 326 -2.73 2.62 5.52
N SER A 327 -3.73 3.41 5.92
CA SER A 327 -5.09 3.34 5.36
C SER A 327 -5.07 3.79 3.89
N PHE A 328 -5.70 3.02 3.01
CA PHE A 328 -5.78 3.36 1.59
C PHE A 328 -6.61 4.64 1.38
N MET A 329 -7.83 4.67 1.93
CA MET A 329 -8.79 5.79 1.89
C MET A 329 -9.61 5.80 3.19
N SER A 330 -10.24 6.92 3.54
CA SER A 330 -11.22 6.97 4.63
C SER A 330 -12.54 6.30 4.20
N GLN A 331 -13.40 6.00 5.16
CA GLN A 331 -14.73 5.45 4.86
C GLN A 331 -15.56 6.42 4.01
N GLU A 332 -15.54 7.72 4.35
CA GLU A 332 -16.25 8.78 3.63
C GLU A 332 -15.79 8.88 2.16
N GLU A 333 -14.49 8.76 1.91
CA GLU A 333 -13.95 8.81 0.55
C GLU A 333 -14.35 7.58 -0.29
N ILE A 334 -14.49 6.40 0.35
CA ILE A 334 -14.97 5.18 -0.30
C ILE A 334 -16.47 5.33 -0.65
N GLU A 335 -17.27 5.87 0.28
CA GLU A 335 -18.69 6.14 0.07
C GLU A 335 -18.93 7.10 -1.10
N ASP A 336 -18.16 8.19 -1.20
CA ASP A 336 -18.29 9.15 -2.30
C ASP A 336 -18.03 8.52 -3.68
N VAL A 337 -17.01 7.65 -3.77
CA VAL A 337 -16.70 6.92 -5.01
C VAL A 337 -17.84 5.96 -5.36
N LEU A 338 -18.40 5.26 -4.38
CA LEU A 338 -19.53 4.35 -4.57
C LEU A 338 -20.81 5.10 -4.97
N LYS A 339 -21.16 6.21 -4.32
CA LYS A 339 -22.33 7.06 -4.65
C LYS A 339 -22.27 7.61 -6.08
N THR A 340 -21.07 7.91 -6.56
CA THR A 340 -20.85 8.44 -7.92
C THR A 340 -21.02 7.37 -9.00
N ARG A 341 -20.85 6.08 -8.67
CA ARG A 341 -20.84 4.97 -9.64
C ARG A 341 -22.06 4.06 -9.54
N ILE A 342 -22.73 4.02 -8.39
CA ILE A 342 -23.88 3.15 -8.11
C ILE A 342 -25.05 4.04 -7.69
N HIS A 343 -25.89 4.44 -8.66
CA HIS A 343 -26.98 5.39 -8.41
C HIS A 343 -28.27 4.74 -7.90
N ASP A 344 -28.44 3.43 -8.06
CA ASP A 344 -29.68 2.72 -7.72
C ASP A 344 -29.70 2.13 -6.29
N CYS A 345 -28.61 2.30 -5.53
CA CYS A 345 -28.38 1.64 -4.25
C CYS A 345 -28.81 2.53 -3.05
N PRO A 346 -29.49 1.98 -2.02
CA PRO A 346 -29.81 2.71 -0.79
C PRO A 346 -28.56 3.26 -0.08
N GLU A 347 -28.64 4.45 0.50
CA GLU A 347 -27.50 5.11 1.16
C GLU A 347 -26.98 4.31 2.37
N GLU A 348 -27.89 3.62 3.08
CA GLU A 348 -27.55 2.71 4.18
C GLU A 348 -26.72 1.51 3.69
N LEU A 349 -27.05 0.95 2.52
CA LEU A 349 -26.32 -0.17 1.92
C LEU A 349 -24.93 0.27 1.42
N ILE A 350 -24.81 1.48 0.86
CA ILE A 350 -23.51 2.04 0.45
C ILE A 350 -22.57 2.18 1.65
N THR A 351 -23.10 2.64 2.78
CA THR A 351 -22.35 2.80 4.03
C THR A 351 -21.81 1.46 4.53
N GLU A 352 -22.66 0.42 4.59
CA GLU A 352 -22.22 -0.92 5.03
C GLU A 352 -21.23 -1.56 4.04
N ILE A 353 -21.42 -1.38 2.73
CA ILE A 353 -20.47 -1.87 1.71
C ILE A 353 -19.12 -1.17 1.85
N ALA A 354 -19.09 0.15 2.10
CA ALA A 354 -17.86 0.89 2.31
C ALA A 354 -17.09 0.39 3.55
N GLU A 355 -17.80 0.12 4.64
CA GLU A 355 -17.21 -0.46 5.85
C GLU A 355 -16.64 -1.85 5.59
N HIS A 356 -17.38 -2.70 4.86
CA HIS A 356 -16.94 -4.05 4.50
C HIS A 356 -15.71 -4.03 3.58
N LEU A 357 -15.66 -3.12 2.61
CA LEU A 357 -14.57 -3.02 1.63
C LEU A 357 -13.29 -2.36 2.19
N ARG A 358 -13.38 -1.56 3.25
CA ARG A 358 -12.23 -0.80 3.79
C ARG A 358 -11.01 -1.67 4.08
N ARG A 359 -11.20 -2.82 4.76
CA ARG A 359 -10.10 -3.74 5.12
C ARG A 359 -9.53 -4.45 3.88
N PRO A 360 -10.35 -5.11 3.02
CA PRO A 360 -9.87 -5.67 1.76
C PRO A 360 -9.10 -4.69 0.90
N LEU A 361 -9.63 -3.47 0.69
CA LEU A 361 -9.00 -2.45 -0.15
C LEU A 361 -7.66 -1.97 0.43
N THR A 362 -7.56 -1.85 1.75
CA THR A 362 -6.30 -1.48 2.40
C THR A 362 -5.24 -2.56 2.22
N LYS A 363 -5.63 -3.84 2.33
CA LYS A 363 -4.72 -4.97 2.11
C LYS A 363 -4.24 -5.05 0.66
N THR A 364 -5.15 -4.96 -0.31
CA THR A 364 -4.78 -4.97 -1.74
C THR A 364 -3.93 -3.75 -2.09
N TYR A 365 -4.21 -2.58 -1.54
CA TYR A 365 -3.36 -1.39 -1.75
C TYR A 365 -1.92 -1.62 -1.27
N GLN A 366 -1.72 -2.23 -0.10
CA GLN A 366 -0.38 -2.56 0.39
C GLN A 366 0.36 -3.54 -0.53
N GLU A 367 -0.36 -4.52 -1.09
CA GLU A 367 0.20 -5.46 -2.07
C GLU A 367 0.57 -4.76 -3.39
N VAL A 368 -0.28 -3.84 -3.86
CA VAL A 368 -0.01 -3.01 -5.05
C VAL A 368 1.22 -2.14 -4.83
N VAL A 369 1.36 -1.47 -3.68
CA VAL A 369 2.56 -0.68 -3.34
C VAL A 369 3.81 -1.55 -3.35
N ARG A 370 3.77 -2.75 -2.75
CA ARG A 370 4.91 -3.71 -2.77
C ARG A 370 5.27 -4.16 -4.19
N SER A 371 4.26 -4.41 -5.02
CA SER A 371 4.43 -4.83 -6.42
C SER A 371 5.05 -3.71 -7.27
N VAL A 372 4.53 -2.48 -7.17
CA VAL A 372 5.06 -1.30 -7.88
C VAL A 372 6.49 -0.99 -7.42
N PHE A 373 6.79 -1.16 -6.13
CA PHE A 373 8.15 -1.01 -5.61
C PHE A 373 9.11 -2.07 -6.17
N THR A 374 8.71 -3.34 -6.17
CA THR A 374 9.55 -4.45 -6.65
C THR A 374 9.79 -4.38 -8.17
N SER A 375 8.79 -3.99 -8.94
CA SER A 375 8.90 -3.78 -10.40
C SER A 375 9.76 -2.56 -10.75
N SER A 376 9.67 -1.47 -9.97
CA SER A 376 10.55 -0.31 -10.10
C SER A 376 12.01 -0.64 -9.77
N THR A 377 12.25 -1.57 -8.84
CA THR A 377 13.60 -1.99 -8.41
C THR A 377 14.22 -3.05 -9.34
N SER A 378 13.41 -3.90 -9.99
CA SER A 378 13.90 -4.95 -10.89
C SER A 378 14.19 -4.47 -12.31
N SER A 379 13.43 -3.50 -12.82
CA SER A 379 13.73 -2.80 -14.09
C SER A 379 15.01 -1.94 -14.01
N SER A 380 15.40 -1.53 -12.81
CA SER A 380 16.62 -0.76 -12.56
C SER A 380 17.90 -1.60 -12.42
N GLY A 381 17.85 -2.94 -12.39
CA GLY A 381 19.07 -3.76 -12.28
C GLY A 381 20.03 -3.65 -13.47
N ALA A 382 19.52 -3.51 -14.70
CA ALA A 382 20.34 -3.30 -15.89
C ALA A 382 20.90 -1.86 -15.95
N ASN A 383 20.05 -0.87 -15.63
CA ASN A 383 20.46 0.54 -15.57
C ASN A 383 21.44 0.81 -14.43
N ARG A 384 21.27 0.17 -13.26
CA ARG A 384 22.20 0.24 -12.12
C ARG A 384 23.55 -0.38 -12.46
N ARG A 385 23.58 -1.51 -13.17
CA ARG A 385 24.84 -2.12 -13.64
C ARG A 385 25.57 -1.23 -14.65
N GLN A 386 24.83 -0.60 -15.55
CA GLN A 386 25.40 0.35 -16.51
C GLN A 386 25.91 1.60 -15.78
N ALA A 387 25.12 2.18 -14.88
CA ALA A 387 25.52 3.32 -14.05
C ALA A 387 26.76 3.03 -13.19
N MET A 388 26.87 1.83 -12.60
CA MET A 388 28.05 1.41 -11.84
C MET A 388 29.28 1.24 -12.74
N LYS A 389 29.08 0.75 -13.95
CA LYS A 389 30.16 0.63 -14.94
C LYS A 389 30.65 2.02 -15.38
N ASP A 390 29.74 2.94 -15.64
CA ASP A 390 30.05 4.32 -16.05
C ASP A 390 30.74 5.08 -14.92
N LEU A 391 30.24 4.94 -13.67
CA LEU A 391 30.90 5.44 -12.47
C LEU A 391 32.32 4.90 -12.34
N GLN A 392 32.51 3.59 -12.52
CA GLN A 392 33.80 2.94 -12.38
C GLN A 392 34.81 3.40 -13.44
N GLU A 393 34.35 3.71 -14.65
CA GLU A 393 35.16 4.26 -15.74
C GLU A 393 35.57 5.71 -15.45
N GLU A 394 34.60 6.57 -15.10
CA GLU A 394 34.84 7.98 -14.73
C GLU A 394 35.75 8.10 -13.51
N PHE A 395 35.48 7.32 -12.47
CA PHE A 395 36.33 7.26 -11.28
C PHE A 395 37.75 6.84 -11.63
N SER A 396 37.92 5.80 -12.47
CA SER A 396 39.24 5.34 -12.88
C SER A 396 39.98 6.39 -13.70
N ASN A 397 39.28 7.18 -14.52
CA ASN A 397 39.89 8.25 -15.31
C ASN A 397 40.38 9.40 -14.42
N LEU A 398 39.52 9.90 -13.50
CA LEU A 398 39.89 10.94 -12.55
C LEU A 398 41.03 10.49 -11.62
N TYR A 399 40.96 9.27 -11.08
CA TYR A 399 42.00 8.74 -10.18
C TYR A 399 43.38 8.68 -10.87
N ASN A 400 43.42 8.19 -12.12
CA ASN A 400 44.67 8.14 -12.89
C ASN A 400 45.22 9.53 -13.20
N ASN A 401 44.35 10.49 -13.54
CA ASN A 401 44.76 11.87 -13.78
C ASN A 401 45.36 12.50 -12.51
N ILE A 402 44.70 12.35 -11.35
CA ILE A 402 45.20 12.85 -10.06
C ILE A 402 46.60 12.28 -9.76
N ARG A 403 46.81 10.96 -9.94
CA ARG A 403 48.11 10.32 -9.76
C ARG A 403 49.20 10.85 -10.71
N LEU A 404 48.86 11.13 -11.96
CA LEU A 404 49.82 11.66 -12.93
C LEU A 404 50.15 13.13 -12.66
N PHE A 405 49.18 13.95 -12.24
CA PHE A 405 49.41 15.33 -11.82
C PHE A 405 50.20 15.42 -10.52
N GLU A 406 49.98 14.49 -9.59
CA GLU A 406 50.79 14.35 -8.37
C GLU A 406 52.28 14.12 -8.72
N LYS A 407 52.57 13.22 -9.66
CA LYS A 407 53.94 13.00 -10.18
C LYS A 407 54.54 14.29 -10.77
N GLY A 408 53.75 15.07 -11.51
CA GLY A 408 54.18 16.36 -12.06
C GLY A 408 54.48 17.41 -10.99
N ALA A 409 53.62 17.53 -9.98
CA ALA A 409 53.80 18.47 -8.88
C ALA A 409 55.08 18.20 -8.06
N LYS A 410 55.52 16.93 -7.98
CA LYS A 410 56.76 16.51 -7.29
C LYS A 410 58.06 17.03 -7.92
N HIS A 411 58.02 17.62 -9.13
CA HIS A 411 59.19 18.29 -9.71
C HIS A 411 59.48 19.66 -9.09
N PHE A 412 58.52 20.24 -8.36
CA PHE A 412 58.68 21.51 -7.65
C PHE A 412 58.99 21.26 -6.17
N THR A 413 59.64 22.23 -5.52
CA THR A 413 59.92 22.20 -4.08
C THR A 413 59.03 23.18 -3.30
N ASP A 414 59.00 22.99 -1.99
CA ASP A 414 58.53 23.95 -0.99
C ASP A 414 57.08 24.45 -1.19
N ASP A 415 56.90 25.77 -1.25
CA ASP A 415 55.60 26.43 -1.35
C ASP A 415 54.92 26.21 -2.71
N THR A 416 55.71 26.06 -3.79
CA THR A 416 55.16 25.86 -5.13
C THR A 416 54.48 24.51 -5.23
N GLN A 417 55.15 23.45 -4.76
CA GLN A 417 54.57 22.11 -4.68
C GLN A 417 53.28 22.12 -3.83
N THR A 418 53.32 22.78 -2.68
CA THR A 418 52.15 22.90 -1.78
C THR A 418 50.99 23.64 -2.45
N ASN A 419 51.25 24.70 -3.23
CA ASN A 419 50.23 25.45 -3.94
C ASN A 419 49.60 24.64 -5.09
N LEU A 420 50.42 23.88 -5.83
CA LEU A 420 49.94 22.94 -6.85
C LEU A 420 49.09 21.83 -6.23
N ALA A 421 49.53 21.26 -5.11
CA ALA A 421 48.77 20.27 -4.36
C ALA A 421 47.41 20.80 -3.89
N LYS A 422 47.37 21.99 -3.29
CA LYS A 422 46.12 22.65 -2.89
C LYS A 422 45.20 22.92 -4.08
N HIS A 423 45.75 23.29 -5.23
CA HIS A 423 44.95 23.51 -6.43
C HIS A 423 44.31 22.21 -6.93
N LEU A 424 45.08 21.11 -6.96
CA LEU A 424 44.57 19.79 -7.32
C LEU A 424 43.49 19.30 -6.34
N LEU A 425 43.69 19.55 -5.03
CA LEU A 425 42.72 19.22 -3.99
C LEU A 425 41.37 19.94 -4.21
N LYS A 426 41.41 21.22 -4.60
CA LYS A 426 40.22 22.06 -4.82
C LYS A 426 39.55 21.87 -6.18
N THR A 427 40.14 21.08 -7.08
CA THR A 427 39.65 20.84 -8.44
C THR A 427 39.36 19.34 -8.60
N LEU A 428 40.23 18.58 -9.24
CA LEU A 428 40.01 17.17 -9.57
C LEU A 428 39.75 16.27 -8.35
N CYS A 429 40.41 16.53 -7.22
CA CYS A 429 40.13 15.77 -6.00
C CYS A 429 38.75 16.10 -5.41
N THR A 430 38.28 17.34 -5.58
CA THR A 430 36.92 17.73 -5.22
C THR A 430 35.91 17.05 -6.15
N ASP A 431 36.19 17.00 -7.46
CA ASP A 431 35.34 16.33 -8.45
C ASP A 431 35.20 14.83 -8.18
N ILE A 432 36.31 14.11 -7.93
CA ILE A 432 36.27 12.68 -7.62
C ILE A 432 35.58 12.40 -6.27
N THR A 433 35.74 13.30 -5.29
CA THR A 433 35.01 13.19 -4.01
C THR A 433 33.52 13.39 -4.25
N ASN A 434 33.15 14.41 -5.01
CA ASN A 434 31.76 14.66 -5.38
C ASN A 434 31.14 13.50 -6.14
N LEU A 435 31.90 12.84 -7.03
CA LEU A 435 31.48 11.65 -7.75
C LEU A 435 31.10 10.51 -6.79
N VAL A 436 31.96 10.22 -5.80
CA VAL A 436 31.70 9.21 -4.75
C VAL A 436 30.47 9.58 -3.92
N PHE A 437 30.36 10.83 -3.50
CA PHE A 437 29.22 11.32 -2.73
C PHE A 437 27.91 11.27 -3.51
N ASN A 438 27.94 11.59 -4.81
CA ASN A 438 26.78 11.52 -5.69
C ASN A 438 26.27 10.08 -5.84
N PHE A 439 27.20 9.13 -6.00
CA PHE A 439 26.88 7.71 -6.05
C PHE A 439 26.18 7.24 -4.77
N LEU A 440 26.73 7.55 -3.60
CA LEU A 440 26.14 7.17 -2.31
C LEU A 440 24.79 7.85 -2.04
N ALA A 441 24.64 9.10 -2.47
CA ALA A 441 23.37 9.81 -2.43
C ALA A 441 22.32 9.11 -3.30
N SER A 442 22.71 8.68 -4.51
CA SER A 442 21.82 7.94 -5.42
C SER A 442 21.39 6.58 -4.87
N GLU A 443 22.29 5.84 -4.19
CA GLU A 443 21.94 4.59 -3.51
C GLU A 443 20.97 4.81 -2.34
N SER A 444 21.07 5.96 -1.68
CA SER A 444 20.18 6.38 -0.59
C SER A 444 18.91 7.09 -1.07
N MET A 445 18.58 6.95 -2.37
CA MET A 445 17.42 7.57 -3.04
C MET A 445 17.35 9.11 -2.93
N MET A 446 18.49 9.78 -2.88
CA MET A 446 18.59 11.25 -2.96
C MET A 446 18.79 11.68 -4.42
N THR A 447 17.92 12.55 -4.94
CA THR A 447 18.03 13.09 -6.30
C THR A 447 19.12 14.16 -6.35
N ILE A 448 20.29 13.81 -6.90
CA ILE A 448 21.34 14.78 -7.26
C ILE A 448 21.74 14.48 -8.72
N GLU A 449 21.32 15.35 -9.63
CA GLU A 449 21.48 15.13 -11.07
C GLU A 449 22.91 15.43 -11.58
N ASN A 450 23.67 16.28 -10.87
CA ASN A 450 25.01 16.66 -11.27
C ASN A 450 25.99 16.69 -10.09
N TYR A 451 27.05 15.88 -10.15
CA TYR A 451 28.04 15.82 -9.06
C TYR A 451 28.92 17.07 -9.00
N SER A 452 29.12 17.79 -10.12
CA SER A 452 29.96 18.99 -10.14
C SER A 452 29.37 20.16 -9.36
N THR A 453 28.05 20.14 -9.10
CA THR A 453 27.37 21.18 -8.31
C THR A 453 27.36 20.90 -6.81
N ILE A 454 27.88 19.75 -6.37
CA ILE A 454 27.88 19.38 -4.94
C ILE A 454 28.89 20.28 -4.20
N THR A 455 28.37 21.14 -3.32
CA THR A 455 29.17 22.02 -2.48
C THR A 455 29.69 21.30 -1.23
N SER A 456 30.60 21.95 -0.51
CA SER A 456 31.09 21.45 0.79
C SER A 456 29.95 21.20 1.78
N GLU A 457 28.97 22.10 1.84
CA GLU A 457 27.77 21.96 2.67
C GLU A 457 26.88 20.81 2.18
N GLY A 458 26.76 20.65 0.86
CA GLY A 458 26.05 19.52 0.24
C GLY A 458 26.60 18.18 0.71
N ARG A 459 27.93 18.02 0.73
CA ARG A 459 28.60 16.79 1.23
C ARG A 459 28.28 16.51 2.70
N ILE A 460 28.28 17.55 3.56
CA ILE A 460 27.95 17.39 4.99
C ILE A 460 26.49 16.96 5.18
N LYS A 461 25.56 17.50 4.38
CA LYS A 461 24.14 17.09 4.40
C LYS A 461 23.96 15.63 3.98
N ILE A 462 24.71 15.18 2.97
CA ILE A 462 24.71 13.78 2.52
C ILE A 462 25.28 12.88 3.64
N LEU A 463 26.42 13.24 4.25
CA LEU A 463 27.01 12.50 5.38
C LEU A 463 26.02 12.24 6.51
N GLY A 464 25.19 13.23 6.86
CA GLY A 464 24.20 13.11 7.94
C GLY A 464 23.17 12.00 7.70
N LYS A 465 22.89 11.65 6.44
CA LYS A 465 21.88 10.66 6.04
C LYS A 465 22.43 9.26 5.77
N LEU A 466 23.75 9.10 5.69
CA LEU A 466 24.39 7.82 5.40
C LEU A 466 24.49 6.90 6.64
N PRO A 467 24.69 5.58 6.48
CA PRO A 467 24.90 4.65 7.59
C PRO A 467 26.18 4.94 8.39
N GLU A 468 26.18 4.69 9.70
CA GLU A 468 27.30 4.97 10.61
C GLU A 468 28.63 4.35 10.14
N ASP A 469 28.59 3.14 9.59
CA ASP A 469 29.77 2.41 9.11
C ASP A 469 30.50 3.14 7.95
N THR A 470 29.80 3.99 7.19
CA THR A 470 30.36 4.74 6.06
C THR A 470 30.81 6.16 6.45
N LYS A 471 30.25 6.73 7.53
CA LYS A 471 30.45 8.14 7.90
C LYS A 471 31.90 8.46 8.24
N GLY A 472 32.59 7.58 8.97
CA GLY A 472 33.96 7.84 9.43
C GLY A 472 34.94 8.10 8.29
N PRO A 473 35.10 7.17 7.34
CA PRO A 473 36.02 7.33 6.20
C PRO A 473 35.62 8.45 5.24
N LEU A 474 34.32 8.65 5.01
CA LEU A 474 33.85 9.76 4.15
C LEU A 474 34.06 11.15 4.80
N THR A 475 33.97 11.24 6.13
CA THR A 475 34.30 12.47 6.87
C THR A 475 35.78 12.81 6.75
N LYS A 476 36.66 11.80 6.82
CA LYS A 476 38.10 11.97 6.59
C LYS A 476 38.39 12.42 5.16
N LEU A 477 37.76 11.78 4.17
CA LEU A 477 37.86 12.16 2.76
C LEU A 477 37.44 13.62 2.56
N HIS A 478 36.28 14.02 3.09
CA HIS A 478 35.80 15.39 3.02
C HIS A 478 36.79 16.40 3.60
N THR A 479 37.35 16.09 4.78
CA THR A 479 38.29 16.97 5.48
C THR A 479 39.62 17.09 4.73
N SER A 480 40.09 16.02 4.10
CA SER A 480 41.37 15.97 3.38
C SER A 480 41.43 16.92 2.17
N LEU A 481 40.30 17.35 1.61
CA LEU A 481 40.23 18.35 0.54
C LEU A 481 40.78 19.73 0.97
N ASN A 482 40.74 20.04 2.27
CA ASN A 482 41.31 21.27 2.82
C ASN A 482 42.77 21.11 3.27
N GLY A 483 43.36 19.93 3.02
CA GLY A 483 44.72 19.60 3.38
C GLY A 483 45.79 20.26 2.50
N LYS A 484 47.02 19.76 2.64
CA LYS A 484 48.19 20.19 1.86
C LYS A 484 48.86 19.06 1.07
N SER A 485 48.52 17.82 1.37
CA SER A 485 49.14 16.61 0.79
C SER A 485 48.13 15.85 -0.07
N ILE A 486 48.52 15.56 -1.32
CA ILE A 486 47.74 14.71 -2.21
C ILE A 486 47.84 13.23 -1.76
N GLU A 487 48.95 12.83 -1.17
CA GLU A 487 49.17 11.46 -0.68
C GLU A 487 48.20 11.12 0.45
N ASP A 488 48.01 12.05 1.39
CA ASP A 488 47.05 11.91 2.49
C ASP A 488 45.61 11.82 1.97
N PHE A 489 45.27 12.64 0.96
CA PHE A 489 43.97 12.59 0.28
C PHE A 489 43.75 11.23 -0.39
N LEU A 490 44.72 10.72 -1.14
CA LEU A 490 44.62 9.43 -1.84
C LEU A 490 44.46 8.26 -0.86
N SER A 491 45.12 8.30 0.30
CA SER A 491 44.93 7.31 1.37
C SER A 491 43.51 7.34 1.95
N CYS A 492 42.96 8.55 2.16
CA CYS A 492 41.57 8.72 2.61
C CYS A 492 40.56 8.27 1.54
N LEU A 493 40.86 8.54 0.27
CA LEU A 493 40.04 8.13 -0.87
C LEU A 493 40.01 6.61 -1.01
N ASP A 494 41.17 5.96 -0.99
CA ASP A 494 41.30 4.50 -1.06
C ASP A 494 40.50 3.82 0.08
N SER A 495 40.50 4.41 1.29
CA SER A 495 39.70 3.93 2.43
C SER A 495 38.18 4.11 2.24
N ALA A 496 37.76 5.20 1.61
CA ALA A 496 36.33 5.48 1.37
C ALA A 496 35.76 4.61 0.25
N VAL A 497 36.51 4.39 -0.82
CA VAL A 497 36.05 3.66 -2.01
C VAL A 497 35.98 2.15 -1.79
N ASP A 498 36.81 1.59 -0.90
CA ASP A 498 36.75 0.19 -0.48
C ASP A 498 35.38 -0.12 0.17
N ILE A 499 34.89 0.78 1.02
CA ILE A 499 33.56 0.68 1.65
C ILE A 499 32.43 0.86 0.64
N CYS A 500 32.65 1.70 -0.38
CA CYS A 500 31.68 1.92 -1.46
C CYS A 500 31.68 0.81 -2.53
N GLY A 501 32.55 -0.21 -2.41
CA GLY A 501 32.67 -1.28 -3.40
C GLY A 501 33.24 -0.84 -4.76
N ILE A 502 33.88 0.34 -4.82
CA ILE A 502 34.51 0.86 -6.04
C ILE A 502 35.93 0.29 -6.13
N MET A 503 36.23 -0.39 -7.23
CA MET A 503 37.54 -1.03 -7.39
C MET A 503 38.59 -0.04 -7.88
N VAL A 504 39.61 0.22 -7.08
CA VAL A 504 40.77 1.01 -7.51
C VAL A 504 41.74 0.13 -8.29
N LYS A 505 41.91 0.40 -9.60
CA LYS A 505 42.92 -0.28 -10.43
C LYS A 505 44.08 0.67 -10.69
N LYS A 506 45.30 0.22 -10.36
CA LYS A 506 46.52 0.95 -10.73
C LYS A 506 46.63 1.00 -12.26
N GLY A 507 46.89 2.18 -12.81
CA GLY A 507 47.12 2.37 -14.23
C GLY A 507 48.29 1.53 -14.73
N ASP A 508 48.11 0.85 -15.87
CA ASP A 508 49.21 0.20 -16.59
C ASP A 508 50.11 1.27 -17.22
N LYS A 509 51.43 1.06 -17.26
CA LYS A 509 52.42 1.93 -17.92
C LYS A 509 52.01 2.28 -19.35
N LYS A 510 51.37 1.34 -20.07
CA LYS A 510 50.86 1.59 -21.43
C LYS A 510 49.72 2.61 -21.44
N LYS A 511 48.78 2.51 -20.50
CA LYS A 511 47.67 3.45 -20.35
C LYS A 511 48.15 4.82 -19.86
N GLU A 512 49.09 4.87 -18.92
CA GLU A 512 49.70 6.14 -18.48
C GLU A 512 50.30 6.89 -19.68
N ARG A 513 51.10 6.22 -20.52
CA ARG A 513 51.66 6.83 -21.74
C ARG A 513 50.60 7.34 -22.71
N GLN A 514 49.50 6.60 -22.87
CA GLN A 514 48.38 7.01 -23.71
C GLN A 514 47.69 8.27 -23.16
N VAL A 515 47.42 8.32 -21.85
CA VAL A 515 46.80 9.48 -21.19
C VAL A 515 47.71 10.72 -21.32
N LEU A 516 49.02 10.57 -21.08
CA LEU A 516 49.99 11.65 -21.26
C LEU A 516 49.97 12.21 -22.69
N PHE A 517 49.90 11.33 -23.69
CA PHE A 517 49.83 11.73 -25.10
C PHE A 517 48.51 12.45 -25.43
N GLN A 518 47.37 11.91 -24.99
CA GLN A 518 46.05 12.50 -25.21
C GLN A 518 45.92 13.87 -24.54
N HIS A 519 46.37 14.01 -23.29
CA HIS A 519 46.39 15.29 -22.59
C HIS A 519 47.21 16.34 -23.34
N ARG A 520 48.40 15.96 -23.82
CA ARG A 520 49.25 16.86 -24.60
C ARG A 520 48.56 17.33 -25.87
N GLN A 521 47.94 16.41 -26.60
CA GLN A 521 47.21 16.73 -27.83
C GLN A 521 46.04 17.67 -27.55
N ALA A 522 45.28 17.42 -26.48
CA ALA A 522 44.16 18.27 -26.06
C ALA A 522 44.63 19.70 -25.71
N LEU A 523 45.73 19.85 -24.96
CA LEU A 523 46.31 21.16 -24.66
C LEU A 523 46.83 21.88 -25.93
N ILE A 524 47.43 21.14 -26.87
CA ILE A 524 47.87 21.71 -28.16
C ILE A 524 46.67 22.23 -28.97
N GLU A 525 45.56 21.50 -29.00
CA GLU A 525 44.33 21.91 -29.67
C GLU A 525 43.71 23.14 -29.01
N GLN A 526 43.66 23.17 -27.68
CA GLN A 526 43.24 24.35 -26.93
C GLN A 526 44.14 25.56 -27.25
N LEU A 527 45.46 25.38 -27.30
CA LEU A 527 46.41 26.46 -27.59
C LEU A 527 46.23 27.06 -28.99
N LYS A 528 45.85 26.25 -29.99
CA LYS A 528 45.61 26.72 -31.37
C LYS A 528 44.51 27.79 -31.40
N VAL A 529 43.38 27.50 -30.76
CA VAL A 529 42.16 28.33 -30.79
C VAL A 529 42.21 29.46 -29.75
N THR A 530 43.04 29.35 -28.71
CA THR A 530 43.11 30.37 -27.64
C THR A 530 43.66 31.70 -28.15
N GLU A 531 42.93 32.80 -27.95
CA GLU A 531 43.38 34.17 -28.25
C GLU A 531 43.80 34.96 -27.01
N ASP A 532 43.27 34.61 -25.84
CA ASP A 532 43.59 35.30 -24.58
C ASP A 532 45.08 35.17 -24.22
N PRO A 533 45.85 36.28 -24.09
CA PRO A 533 47.27 36.23 -23.81
C PRO A 533 47.63 35.49 -22.52
N ALA A 534 46.82 35.60 -21.48
CA ALA A 534 47.08 34.95 -20.19
C ALA A 534 46.91 33.43 -20.30
N LEU A 535 45.84 32.96 -20.95
CA LEU A 535 45.62 31.53 -21.20
C LEU A 535 46.66 30.96 -22.19
N VAL A 536 47.07 31.72 -23.22
CA VAL A 536 48.18 31.32 -24.10
C VAL A 536 49.46 31.08 -23.31
N LEU A 537 49.83 32.02 -22.42
CA LEU A 537 51.01 31.88 -21.57
C LEU A 537 50.90 30.64 -20.66
N HIS A 538 49.73 30.43 -20.05
CA HIS A 538 49.47 29.31 -19.17
C HIS A 538 49.62 27.96 -19.89
N LEU A 539 48.89 27.76 -20.99
CA LEU A 539 48.93 26.54 -21.80
C LEU A 539 50.34 26.26 -22.34
N THR A 540 51.03 27.30 -22.83
CA THR A 540 52.41 27.18 -23.35
C THR A 540 53.37 26.75 -22.26
N SER A 541 53.27 27.34 -21.06
CA SER A 541 54.14 26.99 -19.92
C SER A 541 53.94 25.54 -19.47
N VAL A 542 52.69 25.09 -19.36
CA VAL A 542 52.37 23.70 -18.99
C VAL A 542 52.81 22.70 -20.07
N LEU A 543 52.66 23.06 -21.35
CA LEU A 543 53.11 22.21 -22.46
C LEU A 543 54.63 22.08 -22.52
N LEU A 544 55.39 23.17 -22.31
CA LEU A 544 56.85 23.12 -22.25
C LEU A 544 57.36 22.35 -21.03
N PHE A 545 56.67 22.47 -19.90
CA PHE A 545 56.91 21.60 -18.75
C PHE A 545 56.70 20.13 -19.12
N GLN A 546 55.60 19.80 -19.79
CA GLN A 546 55.32 18.43 -20.20
C GLN A 546 56.31 17.89 -21.25
N PHE A 547 56.82 18.75 -22.13
CA PHE A 547 57.86 18.37 -23.09
C PHE A 547 59.21 18.07 -22.44
N SER A 548 59.60 18.86 -21.42
CA SER A 548 60.88 18.71 -20.73
C SER A 548 60.90 17.59 -19.69
N THR A 549 59.79 17.36 -18.98
CA THR A 549 59.71 16.40 -17.86
C THR A 549 58.98 15.10 -18.20
N HIS A 550 58.22 15.07 -19.29
CA HIS A 550 57.27 13.99 -19.62
C HIS A 550 56.17 13.76 -18.57
N CYS A 551 55.97 14.70 -17.64
CA CYS A 551 54.92 14.67 -16.63
C CYS A 551 53.82 15.69 -16.95
N MET A 552 52.57 15.39 -16.57
CA MET A 552 51.47 16.34 -16.66
C MET A 552 51.46 17.26 -15.45
N LEU A 553 51.06 18.52 -15.64
CA LEU A 553 50.98 19.50 -14.58
C LEU A 553 49.60 20.16 -14.57
N HIS A 554 48.95 20.13 -13.41
CA HIS A 554 47.70 20.86 -13.17
C HIS A 554 48.02 22.03 -12.24
N ALA A 555 48.05 23.23 -12.80
CA ALA A 555 48.53 24.41 -12.11
C ALA A 555 47.53 25.57 -12.22
N PRO A 556 47.37 26.40 -11.18
CA PRO A 556 46.63 27.65 -11.30
C PRO A 556 47.47 28.68 -12.06
N GLY A 557 46.82 29.69 -12.67
CA GLY A 557 47.51 30.78 -13.39
C GLY A 557 48.57 31.52 -12.54
N ARG A 558 48.36 31.60 -11.22
CA ARG A 558 49.30 32.21 -10.26
C ARG A 558 50.63 31.45 -10.11
N SER A 559 50.67 30.17 -10.50
CA SER A 559 51.87 29.33 -10.46
C SER A 559 52.68 29.39 -11.75
N VAL A 560 52.21 30.09 -12.79
CA VAL A 560 52.88 30.21 -14.08
C VAL A 560 54.29 30.81 -13.97
N PRO A 561 54.54 31.89 -13.20
CA PRO A 561 55.90 32.41 -13.02
C PRO A 561 56.90 31.37 -12.49
N GLN A 562 56.46 30.52 -11.56
CA GLN A 562 57.28 29.47 -10.97
C GLN A 562 57.54 28.34 -11.98
N ILE A 563 56.57 28.02 -12.84
CA ILE A 563 56.75 27.07 -13.94
C ILE A 563 57.77 27.60 -14.94
N ILE A 564 57.67 28.88 -15.32
CA ILE A 564 58.63 29.52 -16.25
C ILE A 564 60.04 29.50 -15.64
N ASN A 565 60.16 29.84 -14.35
CA ASN A 565 61.44 29.76 -13.65
C ASN A 565 62.02 28.34 -13.62
N PHE A 566 61.18 27.31 -13.45
CA PHE A 566 61.61 25.91 -13.52
C PHE A 566 62.11 25.51 -14.92
N LEU A 567 61.56 26.13 -15.98
CA LEU A 567 62.00 25.88 -17.35
C LEU A 567 63.36 26.51 -17.67
N SER A 568 63.86 27.42 -16.82
CA SER A 568 65.20 27.97 -16.92
C SER A 568 66.25 26.85 -16.91
N GLY A 569 67.06 26.77 -17.96
CA GLY A 569 68.05 25.70 -18.15
C GLY A 569 67.50 24.35 -18.65
N LYS A 570 66.17 24.20 -18.80
CA LYS A 570 65.52 23.02 -19.42
C LYS A 570 65.11 23.26 -20.87
N ILE A 571 65.01 24.52 -21.28
CA ILE A 571 64.71 24.95 -22.65
C ILE A 571 65.81 25.91 -23.15
N PRO A 572 65.99 26.06 -24.47
CA PRO A 572 66.93 27.02 -25.04
C PRO A 572 66.74 28.46 -24.49
N GLU A 573 67.84 29.18 -24.24
CA GLU A 573 67.82 30.52 -23.62
C GLU A 573 67.02 31.56 -24.43
N ASP A 574 67.02 31.45 -25.76
CA ASP A 574 66.23 32.28 -26.66
C ASP A 574 64.72 32.06 -26.47
N GLN A 575 64.31 30.80 -26.23
CA GLN A 575 62.91 30.47 -25.94
C GLN A 575 62.49 30.91 -24.54
N HIS A 576 63.37 30.74 -23.55
CA HIS A 576 63.11 31.17 -22.18
C HIS A 576 62.97 32.69 -22.07
N SER A 577 63.90 33.45 -22.68
CA SER A 577 63.83 34.92 -22.69
C SER A 577 62.56 35.46 -23.36
N LEU A 578 62.10 34.81 -24.44
CA LEU A 578 60.85 35.16 -25.11
C LEU A 578 59.62 34.97 -24.21
N ILE A 579 59.54 33.84 -23.49
CA ILE A 579 58.45 33.57 -22.56
C ILE A 579 58.47 34.52 -21.37
N VAL A 580 59.65 34.83 -20.82
CA VAL A 580 59.78 35.81 -19.73
C VAL A 580 59.35 37.20 -20.18
N LYS A 581 59.70 37.62 -21.41
CA LYS A 581 59.20 38.88 -22.00
C LYS A 581 57.67 38.87 -22.07
N TYR A 582 57.08 37.80 -22.60
CA TYR A 582 55.63 37.67 -22.75
C TYR A 582 54.92 37.65 -21.38
N GLN A 583 55.46 36.95 -20.39
CA GLN A 583 54.99 36.98 -19.00
C GLN A 583 54.96 38.41 -18.45
N GLY A 584 56.02 39.20 -18.66
CA GLY A 584 56.08 40.59 -18.23
C GLY A 584 54.96 41.44 -18.83
N LEU A 585 54.67 41.26 -20.12
CA LEU A 585 53.57 41.96 -20.80
C LEU A 585 52.19 41.52 -20.30
N VAL A 586 51.96 40.22 -20.09
CA VAL A 586 50.71 39.69 -19.53
C VAL A 586 50.48 40.22 -18.11
N VAL A 587 51.51 40.26 -17.26
CA VAL A 587 51.41 40.81 -15.90
C VAL A 587 51.07 42.30 -15.93
N LYS A 588 51.70 43.09 -16.81
CA LYS A 588 51.36 44.51 -17.00
C LYS A 588 49.89 44.67 -17.43
N GLN A 589 49.45 43.88 -18.41
CA GLN A 589 48.07 43.92 -18.90
C GLN A 589 47.05 43.59 -17.80
N LEU A 590 47.30 42.53 -17.00
CA LEU A 590 46.42 42.15 -15.89
C LEU A 590 46.39 43.22 -14.79
N THR A 591 47.55 43.81 -14.47
CA THR A 591 47.64 44.85 -13.43
C THR A 591 46.92 46.14 -13.85
N SER A 592 47.03 46.54 -15.11
CA SER A 592 46.29 47.69 -15.66
C SER A 592 44.78 47.47 -15.68
N GLN A 593 44.32 46.23 -15.91
CA GLN A 593 42.89 45.91 -15.86
C GLN A 593 42.33 45.93 -14.43
N THR A 594 43.08 45.45 -13.44
CA THR A 594 42.65 45.50 -12.03
C THR A 594 42.54 46.94 -11.53
N LYS A 595 43.49 47.82 -11.87
CA LYS A 595 43.44 49.25 -11.50
C LYS A 595 42.21 49.98 -12.05
N LYS A 596 41.84 49.73 -13.31
CA LYS A 596 40.61 50.26 -13.91
C LYS A 596 39.32 49.79 -13.22
N THR A 597 39.36 48.68 -12.49
CA THR A 597 38.19 48.11 -11.79
C THR A 597 38.05 48.65 -10.35
N GLU A 598 39.15 49.11 -9.74
CA GLU A 598 39.19 49.60 -8.36
C GLU A 598 39.05 51.15 -8.25
N HIS A 599 39.42 51.90 -9.28
CA HIS A 599 39.21 53.35 -9.35
C HIS A 599 38.03 53.67 -10.27
N GLY A 600 36.85 53.88 -9.68
CA GLY A 600 35.68 54.33 -10.42
C GLY A 600 35.88 55.71 -11.04
N ASP A 601 35.78 55.76 -12.37
CA ASP A 601 35.45 56.90 -13.26
C ASP A 601 35.78 58.33 -12.78
N GLY A 602 37.00 58.55 -12.29
CA GLY A 602 37.33 59.74 -11.50
C GLY A 602 38.69 60.37 -11.77
N ASP A 603 39.27 60.28 -12.97
CA ASP A 603 40.21 61.30 -13.48
C ASP A 603 40.46 61.17 -15.00
N THR A 604 40.08 62.17 -15.79
CA THR A 604 40.01 62.08 -17.27
C THR A 604 41.35 62.22 -18.01
N LYS A 605 42.42 62.70 -17.36
CA LYS A 605 43.73 62.89 -18.01
C LYS A 605 44.67 61.70 -17.85
N ASP A 606 44.77 61.14 -16.64
CA ASP A 606 45.56 59.91 -16.40
C ASP A 606 44.94 58.71 -17.14
N ASN A 607 43.61 58.67 -17.30
CA ASN A 607 42.92 57.60 -18.02
C ASN A 607 43.27 57.52 -19.53
N MET A 608 43.58 58.63 -20.20
CA MET A 608 43.94 58.61 -21.63
C MET A 608 45.37 58.10 -21.86
N GLU A 609 46.34 58.53 -21.05
CA GLU A 609 47.73 58.05 -21.13
C GLU A 609 47.82 56.56 -20.72
N GLU A 610 47.04 56.13 -19.72
CA GLU A 610 46.91 54.72 -19.35
C GLU A 610 46.21 53.87 -20.42
N GLU A 611 45.28 54.43 -21.20
CA GLU A 611 44.64 53.75 -22.33
C GLU A 611 45.59 53.56 -23.52
N GLU A 612 46.32 54.59 -23.92
CA GLU A 612 47.31 54.48 -24.99
C GLU A 612 48.42 53.48 -24.63
N GLY A 613 48.88 53.49 -23.37
CA GLY A 613 49.82 52.50 -22.86
C GLY A 613 49.27 51.08 -22.85
N ALA A 614 48.01 50.88 -22.45
CA ALA A 614 47.36 49.57 -22.46
C ALA A 614 47.13 49.04 -23.88
N GLU A 615 46.81 49.91 -24.84
CA GLU A 615 46.61 49.54 -26.23
C GLU A 615 47.93 49.19 -26.94
N SER A 616 49.01 49.90 -26.59
CA SER A 616 50.37 49.55 -27.01
C SER A 616 50.79 48.15 -26.51
N ILE A 617 50.53 47.84 -25.22
CA ILE A 617 50.80 46.51 -24.64
C ILE A 617 49.98 45.41 -25.34
N ARG A 618 48.71 45.68 -25.67
CA ARG A 618 47.85 44.71 -26.39
C ARG A 618 48.38 44.41 -27.79
N LYS A 619 48.84 45.43 -28.53
CA LYS A 619 49.46 45.24 -29.85
C LYS A 619 50.75 44.43 -29.75
N GLU A 620 51.63 44.76 -28.80
CA GLU A 620 52.88 44.01 -28.59
C GLU A 620 52.61 42.55 -28.19
N LEU A 621 51.59 42.30 -27.37
CA LEU A 621 51.16 40.93 -27.04
C LEU A 621 50.70 40.18 -28.28
N GLN A 622 49.83 40.76 -29.12
CA GLN A 622 49.33 40.13 -30.34
C GLN A 622 50.46 39.76 -31.32
N GLU A 623 51.46 40.64 -31.47
CA GLU A 623 52.63 40.39 -32.32
C GLU A 623 53.46 39.21 -31.81
N ILE A 624 53.62 39.08 -30.49
CA ILE A 624 54.45 38.05 -29.86
C ILE A 624 53.66 36.73 -29.67
N THR A 625 52.33 36.76 -29.58
CA THR A 625 51.48 35.57 -29.33
C THR A 625 51.76 34.43 -30.30
N THR A 626 51.90 34.72 -31.60
CA THR A 626 52.20 33.70 -32.62
C THR A 626 53.55 33.04 -32.36
N SER A 627 54.55 33.83 -32.00
CA SER A 627 55.90 33.34 -31.67
C SER A 627 55.90 32.47 -30.41
N ILE A 628 55.07 32.79 -29.42
CA ILE A 628 54.90 32.00 -28.19
C ILE A 628 54.23 30.66 -28.49
N LYS A 629 53.17 30.66 -29.31
CA LYS A 629 52.52 29.43 -29.76
C LYS A 629 53.47 28.52 -30.54
N ASP A 630 54.33 29.10 -31.37
CA ASP A 630 55.32 28.37 -32.17
C ASP A 630 56.37 27.63 -31.32
N LEU A 631 56.62 28.06 -30.07
CA LEU A 631 57.50 27.34 -29.14
C LEU A 631 57.01 25.91 -28.87
N VAL A 632 55.70 25.70 -28.91
CA VAL A 632 55.05 24.40 -28.74
C VAL A 632 54.87 23.70 -30.09
N PHE A 633 54.44 24.41 -31.13
CA PHE A 633 54.11 23.80 -32.43
C PHE A 633 55.34 23.38 -33.24
N ARG A 634 56.49 24.02 -33.00
CA ARG A 634 57.77 23.71 -33.67
C ARG A 634 58.84 23.44 -32.61
N PRO A 635 58.72 22.33 -31.85
CA PRO A 635 59.64 22.05 -30.76
C PRO A 635 61.05 21.85 -31.33
N ARG A 636 62.00 22.69 -30.90
CA ARG A 636 63.43 22.42 -31.12
C ARG A 636 63.83 21.26 -30.23
N LYS A 637 64.77 20.41 -30.68
CA LYS A 637 65.28 19.31 -29.86
C LYS A 637 65.85 19.89 -28.56
N PHE A 638 65.25 19.54 -27.43
CA PHE A 638 65.79 19.86 -26.11
C PHE A 638 67.14 19.15 -25.96
N SER A 639 68.17 19.89 -25.56
CA SER A 639 69.47 19.32 -25.21
C SER A 639 69.31 18.55 -23.90
N VAL A 640 68.99 17.26 -24.00
CA VAL A 640 69.08 16.34 -22.87
C VAL A 640 70.55 15.96 -22.73
N THR A 641 71.29 16.66 -21.88
CA THR A 641 72.44 16.07 -21.20
C THR A 641 71.91 15.25 -20.02
N GLU A 642 72.36 14.00 -19.96
CA GLU A 642 71.97 12.90 -19.07
C GLU A 642 71.92 13.28 -17.58
N GLU A 643 70.91 12.76 -16.87
CA GLU A 643 71.03 11.98 -15.64
C GLU A 643 69.76 11.14 -15.39
#